data_AF-A0A1H9FHI6-F1
#
_entry.id   AF-A0A1H9FHI6-F1
#
_cell.length_a   1.000
_cell.length_b   1.000
_cell.length_c   1.000
_cell.angle_alpha   90.00
_cell.angle_beta   90.00
_cell.angle_gamma   90.00
#
_symmetry.space_group_name_H-M   'P 1'
#
loop_
_entity.id
_entity.type
_entity.pdbx_description
1 polymer ?
#
loop_
_entity_poly.entity_id
_entity_poly.type
_entity_poly.pdbx_seq_one_letter_code
_entity_poly.pdbx_strand_id
1 'polypeptide(L)'
;MSRKGLMSFLVGVLIFCTFSPVVQAEPSPIGDTRSASSDKSEPVVTVGPSGKTILTNEETTKIGPGLELTTFERFDGRGWLNGEVMTIDLENEAVSTDLLYPGEISDTKPVSELAKQHGAVAGVNGDFFDINNTNAPLGTMIQDGEMLKGPQGSHTLTFGVDENGLGNLSRIFLEGTVQLPSSSVELAALNQSSIPADGIGLYTSVWGQAQRPSADHVYEVLVRDGVVESVSDQVSSGPIDEDSFVLVGREEGALQLQELSVGESVTVSYAPKVDNDSIMDYAIGGNAILVNHGEVTAGLDDRTTAPRSAVGLSENGKKMFLVVVDGRQTDSRGMTLHELGELMVEFGSYQALNIDGGGSSTMVARMPGESDVEVVNSPSDGMERSVPNGIGIFVEDGSGELNHFAVETVMEEEHSHRVFPGLTRSFIGKGYDENFSPVNVDSIKWKALPADVGSFDEDGIFYARKSGKAVAQAQVRSTKGTKEIRVLGELDRIETTSSYLGMEIGRNADFSINGFDKNGYSAPIEARDVNLEYDQTVIEVEENENGKFTVIPLENGESTTIEVTVQDKVVRLPVTIGLETVDISEFETEDGWEFTKYPADVGASMELVEGRNGNGIQLSYDFTTTTATRAAYLQGSPMLELPGDVQQLGLWVHSDGNGAWLRTVLEDASGTRYTLTLADEVDWTGWQYVETNLPEGIQYPVKLWRIYPVETDPNSQYTGSLIFDDLTVKVPPAVDEVESEEVTPDSLIVENEGIGKDRWKFAVLNDSQFVADSPNSQQVQMARKALREIVAQDPEFLVINGDLVDTAWEEDFEFAKQVLDEEVGDAFPIYYTPGNHEIVGSGSLDNFLEVFGENRYTFDHKRTRFILLDSSTGSFRTSDFDQLIELKESLNDAATNPKIKNVVVLGHHPTRDPLPTNNSQLSDRKEAELIENWLTDFRETSNGKGAIYLSGHAHTVHLERVEGVPYMVTGSAGKSPYGSPAKGGFYAWTMFGVDPTPMPEKMFGPESSDKNSDWVQAEVRPILEDISIDGPGSISVGETATISAEGHQAGNLTFPLSYPASVSWEGSEDVFIGTGDALESAKSSGKYTATFNPVNGELTALKNGWIQLEVLSNEMKAHIDIEIE
;
A
#
# COMPACT_ATOMS: atom_id res chain seq x y z
N MET A 1 -17.83 -19.92 -80.53
CA MET A 1 -19.04 -20.77 -80.36
C MET A 1 -18.83 -21.72 -79.20
N SER A 2 -19.82 -21.81 -78.31
CA SER A 2 -20.19 -23.01 -77.53
C SER A 2 -19.43 -23.40 -76.24
N ARG A 3 -20.15 -23.18 -75.12
CA ARG A 3 -20.52 -24.12 -74.03
C ARG A 3 -19.46 -24.71 -73.08
N LYS A 4 -19.77 -24.46 -71.80
CA LYS A 4 -19.92 -25.37 -70.63
C LYS A 4 -18.75 -26.31 -70.28
N GLY A 5 -18.03 -25.91 -69.22
CA GLY A 5 -17.98 -26.56 -67.90
C GLY A 5 -17.32 -27.94 -67.77
N LEU A 6 -16.23 -28.02 -66.99
CA LEU A 6 -16.11 -28.83 -65.75
C LEU A 6 -14.72 -28.62 -65.09
N MET A 7 -14.75 -28.55 -63.75
CA MET A 7 -13.76 -28.94 -62.72
C MET A 7 -12.23 -28.91 -62.96
N SER A 8 -11.60 -28.18 -62.03
CA SER A 8 -10.48 -28.57 -61.13
C SER A 8 -9.01 -28.59 -61.58
N PHE A 9 -8.25 -27.89 -60.72
CA PHE A 9 -6.91 -28.17 -60.15
C PHE A 9 -5.64 -27.50 -60.74
N LEU A 10 -4.94 -26.87 -59.78
CA LEU A 10 -3.49 -26.87 -59.50
C LEU A 10 -2.62 -25.66 -59.95
N VAL A 11 -2.19 -24.91 -58.91
CA VAL A 11 -0.81 -24.52 -58.53
C VAL A 11 -0.06 -23.39 -59.26
N GLY A 12 0.55 -22.53 -58.42
CA GLY A 12 1.87 -21.92 -58.65
C GLY A 12 1.84 -20.39 -58.79
N VAL A 13 1.85 -19.59 -57.71
CA VAL A 13 3.01 -19.17 -56.90
C VAL A 13 3.86 -18.02 -57.52
N LEU A 14 4.02 -16.96 -56.70
CA LEU A 14 5.15 -15.99 -56.55
C LEU A 14 5.21 -14.63 -57.29
N ILE A 15 5.37 -13.58 -56.44
CA ILE A 15 6.28 -12.39 -56.50
C ILE A 15 5.68 -10.99 -56.80
N PHE A 16 5.48 -10.26 -55.69
CA PHE A 16 6.06 -8.96 -55.26
C PHE A 16 6.16 -7.71 -56.18
N CYS A 17 5.60 -6.62 -55.62
CA CYS A 17 6.06 -5.21 -55.52
C CYS A 17 6.14 -4.26 -56.74
N THR A 18 5.39 -3.14 -56.72
CA THR A 18 5.83 -1.81 -56.21
C THR A 18 4.84 -0.65 -56.53
N PHE A 19 4.59 0.18 -55.51
CA PHE A 19 4.35 1.64 -55.40
C PHE A 19 3.30 2.45 -56.24
N SER A 20 2.33 3.03 -55.47
CA SER A 20 1.79 4.42 -55.37
C SER A 20 1.32 5.21 -56.62
N PRO A 21 0.32 6.15 -56.56
CA PRO A 21 0.08 7.11 -55.45
C PRO A 21 -1.39 7.54 -55.09
N VAL A 22 -1.49 8.11 -53.89
CA VAL A 22 -2.33 9.24 -53.36
C VAL A 22 -3.65 9.62 -54.06
N VAL A 23 -4.78 9.58 -53.32
CA VAL A 23 -5.83 10.64 -53.29
C VAL A 23 -6.53 10.68 -51.91
N GLN A 24 -6.76 11.91 -51.48
CA GLN A 24 -7.41 12.50 -50.30
C GLN A 24 -8.92 12.20 -50.18
N ALA A 25 -9.47 12.14 -48.94
CA ALA A 25 -10.90 12.24 -48.68
C ALA A 25 -11.20 12.99 -47.37
N GLU A 26 -12.17 13.91 -47.44
CA GLU A 26 -12.73 14.76 -46.37
C GLU A 26 -13.67 14.00 -45.40
N PRO A 27 -14.00 14.58 -44.23
CA PRO A 27 -14.72 13.91 -43.14
C PRO A 27 -16.21 14.25 -43.04
N SER A 28 -17.03 13.29 -42.57
CA SER A 28 -18.29 13.43 -41.78
C SER A 28 -19.10 12.13 -41.82
N PRO A 29 -20.11 11.90 -40.95
CA PRO A 29 -20.27 12.29 -39.54
C PRO A 29 -20.67 11.08 -38.65
N ILE A 30 -20.75 11.36 -37.35
CA ILE A 30 -21.10 10.50 -36.20
C ILE A 30 -22.41 9.68 -36.40
N GLY A 31 -22.45 8.48 -35.79
CA GLY A 31 -23.67 7.69 -35.58
C GLY A 31 -23.44 6.33 -34.89
N ASP A 32 -23.61 6.34 -33.56
CA ASP A 32 -24.13 5.28 -32.69
C ASP A 32 -23.24 4.15 -32.11
N THR A 33 -23.13 4.27 -30.78
CA THR A 33 -23.12 3.21 -29.75
C THR A 33 -21.90 2.29 -29.68
N ARG A 34 -20.98 2.63 -28.77
CA ARG A 34 -20.20 1.64 -28.03
C ARG A 34 -20.33 1.93 -26.53
N SER A 35 -21.22 1.18 -25.86
CA SER A 35 -20.98 0.82 -24.46
C SER A 35 -20.00 -0.35 -24.48
N ALA A 36 -18.78 -0.07 -24.09
CA ALA A 36 -17.87 -1.05 -23.53
C ALA A 36 -16.97 -0.23 -22.61
N SER A 37 -17.32 -0.21 -21.31
CA SER A 37 -16.29 0.01 -20.30
C SER A 37 -15.28 -1.10 -20.53
N SER A 38 -14.09 -0.74 -20.99
CA SER A 38 -12.95 -1.63 -20.94
C SER A 38 -12.20 -1.26 -19.68
N ASP A 39 -12.46 -1.99 -18.61
CA ASP A 39 -11.58 -2.04 -17.45
C ASP A 39 -10.21 -2.52 -17.93
N LYS A 40 -9.27 -1.58 -17.91
CA LYS A 40 -7.80 -1.68 -17.97
C LYS A 40 -7.30 -0.28 -18.36
N SER A 41 -7.23 0.64 -17.41
CA SER A 41 -6.40 1.83 -17.59
C SER A 41 -4.95 1.41 -17.38
N GLU A 42 -4.30 0.94 -18.46
CA GLU A 42 -2.84 0.90 -18.47
C GLU A 42 -2.31 2.28 -18.09
N PRO A 43 -1.24 2.37 -17.28
CA PRO A 43 -0.75 3.68 -16.92
C PRO A 43 -0.32 4.50 -18.13
N VAL A 44 -1.02 5.59 -18.35
CA VAL A 44 -0.71 6.58 -19.37
C VAL A 44 0.29 7.53 -18.77
N VAL A 45 1.42 7.75 -19.46
CA VAL A 45 2.31 8.86 -19.14
C VAL A 45 1.59 10.14 -19.56
N THR A 46 0.91 10.78 -18.62
CA THR A 46 0.34 12.11 -18.81
C THR A 46 1.39 13.13 -18.36
N VAL A 47 1.51 14.23 -19.11
CA VAL A 47 2.33 15.35 -18.66
C VAL A 47 1.53 16.09 -17.62
N GLY A 48 1.68 15.68 -16.36
CA GLY A 48 1.17 16.43 -15.22
C GLY A 48 2.09 17.58 -14.81
N PRO A 49 1.66 18.35 -13.81
CA PRO A 49 2.24 19.60 -13.28
C PRO A 49 3.76 19.68 -13.10
N SER A 50 4.39 18.56 -12.77
CA SER A 50 5.77 18.45 -12.32
C SER A 50 6.71 17.88 -13.39
N GLY A 51 6.17 17.57 -14.57
CA GLY A 51 6.88 16.81 -15.60
C GLY A 51 6.76 15.31 -15.31
N LYS A 52 6.20 14.60 -16.30
CA LYS A 52 6.04 13.15 -16.35
C LYS A 52 5.31 12.55 -15.12
N THR A 53 4.00 12.40 -15.22
CA THR A 53 3.17 11.70 -14.22
C THR A 53 2.74 10.35 -14.78
N ILE A 54 2.64 9.35 -13.91
CA ILE A 54 2.16 8.01 -14.23
C ILE A 54 0.73 7.89 -13.69
N LEU A 55 -0.25 7.73 -14.57
CA LEU A 55 -1.65 7.52 -14.19
C LEU A 55 -1.87 6.03 -13.87
N THR A 56 -1.73 5.57 -12.63
CA THR A 56 -1.75 4.14 -12.31
C THR A 56 -3.15 3.53 -12.34
N ASN A 57 -4.17 4.33 -12.02
CA ASN A 57 -5.57 3.95 -12.14
C ASN A 57 -6.41 5.16 -12.57
N GLU A 58 -7.43 4.93 -13.38
CA GLU A 58 -8.46 5.91 -13.74
C GLU A 58 -9.74 5.16 -14.12
N GLU A 59 -10.85 5.53 -13.48
CA GLU A 59 -12.16 4.97 -13.75
C GLU A 59 -13.19 6.10 -13.86
N THR A 60 -13.99 6.09 -14.93
CA THR A 60 -15.10 7.04 -15.11
C THR A 60 -16.44 6.31 -15.05
N THR A 61 -17.23 6.62 -14.03
CA THR A 61 -18.58 6.07 -13.82
C THR A 61 -19.64 7.12 -14.11
N LYS A 62 -20.65 6.75 -14.89
CA LYS A 62 -21.87 7.57 -15.06
C LYS A 62 -22.76 7.37 -13.85
N ILE A 63 -23.00 8.44 -13.09
CA ILE A 63 -23.80 8.40 -11.86
C ILE A 63 -25.19 9.04 -12.04
N GLY A 64 -25.45 9.63 -13.20
CA GLY A 64 -26.70 10.31 -13.52
C GLY A 64 -26.72 10.81 -14.97
N PRO A 65 -27.88 11.31 -15.45
CA PRO A 65 -27.97 11.95 -16.75
C PRO A 65 -27.10 13.22 -16.73
N GLY A 66 -26.10 13.31 -17.62
CA GLY A 66 -25.18 14.46 -17.63
C GLY A 66 -24.17 14.51 -16.49
N LEU A 67 -24.07 13.45 -15.67
CA LEU A 67 -23.15 13.36 -14.53
C LEU A 67 -22.15 12.21 -14.72
N GLU A 68 -20.86 12.55 -14.66
CA GLU A 68 -19.75 11.59 -14.72
C GLU A 68 -18.81 11.81 -13.53
N LEU A 69 -18.55 10.75 -12.77
CA LEU A 69 -17.56 10.73 -11.69
C LEU A 69 -16.31 10.02 -12.20
N THR A 70 -15.18 10.70 -12.20
CA THR A 70 -13.87 10.12 -12.52
C THR A 70 -13.05 10.00 -11.26
N THR A 71 -12.63 8.80 -10.89
CA THR A 71 -11.64 8.56 -9.83
C THR A 71 -10.28 8.34 -10.48
N PHE A 72 -9.21 8.86 -9.89
CA PHE A 72 -7.86 8.68 -10.42
C PHE A 72 -6.83 8.46 -9.33
N GLU A 73 -5.81 7.68 -9.67
CA GLU A 73 -4.57 7.54 -8.93
C GLU A 73 -3.40 7.89 -9.84
N ARG A 74 -2.52 8.75 -9.35
CA ARG A 74 -1.34 9.25 -10.06
C ARG A 74 -0.10 9.08 -9.20
N PHE A 75 1.02 8.86 -9.86
CA PHE A 75 2.33 8.73 -9.24
C PHE A 75 3.32 9.62 -9.99
N ASP A 76 4.03 10.49 -9.26
CA ASP A 76 5.08 11.35 -9.81
C ASP A 76 6.32 11.37 -8.90
N GLY A 77 7.36 12.10 -9.30
CA GLY A 77 8.59 12.23 -8.51
C GLY A 77 8.38 12.80 -7.10
N ARG A 78 7.26 13.50 -6.84
CA ARG A 78 6.90 14.04 -5.51
C ARG A 78 6.08 13.03 -4.68
N GLY A 79 5.46 12.01 -5.29
CA GLY A 79 4.78 10.90 -4.61
C GLY A 79 3.40 10.56 -5.19
N TRP A 80 2.62 9.79 -4.44
CA TRP A 80 1.26 9.37 -4.80
C TRP A 80 0.22 10.50 -4.69
N LEU A 81 -0.79 10.46 -5.55
CA LEU A 81 -1.89 11.41 -5.64
C LEU A 81 -3.19 10.68 -5.98
N ASN A 82 -4.18 10.77 -5.10
CA ASN A 82 -5.53 10.27 -5.34
C ASN A 82 -6.52 11.43 -5.41
N GLY A 83 -7.54 11.30 -6.26
CA GLY A 83 -8.63 12.26 -6.27
C GLY A 83 -9.79 11.90 -7.20
N GLU A 84 -10.81 12.73 -7.13
CA GLU A 84 -12.09 12.55 -7.77
C GLU A 84 -12.46 13.82 -8.54
N VAL A 85 -12.95 13.64 -9.76
CA VAL A 85 -13.47 14.71 -10.61
C VAL A 85 -14.89 14.39 -11.03
N MET A 86 -15.83 15.22 -10.60
CA MET A 86 -17.20 15.18 -11.08
C MET A 86 -17.38 16.16 -12.24
N THR A 87 -17.77 15.65 -13.40
CA THR A 87 -18.17 16.46 -14.56
C THR A 87 -19.69 16.53 -14.63
N ILE A 88 -20.21 17.76 -14.66
CA ILE A 88 -21.64 18.06 -14.64
C ILE A 88 -22.00 18.85 -15.91
N ASP A 89 -22.96 18.34 -16.67
CA ASP A 89 -23.56 19.02 -17.82
C ASP A 89 -24.77 19.86 -17.37
N LEU A 90 -24.57 21.18 -17.25
CA LEU A 90 -25.61 22.13 -16.83
C LEU A 90 -26.62 22.43 -17.94
N GLU A 91 -26.40 21.99 -19.20
CA GLU A 91 -27.42 22.08 -20.25
C GLU A 91 -28.46 20.97 -20.14
N ASN A 92 -28.19 19.94 -19.35
CA ASN A 92 -29.12 18.84 -19.17
C ASN A 92 -30.27 19.29 -18.26
N GLU A 93 -31.48 19.37 -18.81
CA GLU A 93 -32.68 19.80 -18.08
C GLU A 93 -33.00 18.92 -16.85
N ALA A 94 -32.50 17.68 -16.82
CA ALA A 94 -32.68 16.78 -15.68
C ALA A 94 -31.71 17.06 -14.52
N VAL A 95 -30.72 17.95 -14.68
CA VAL A 95 -29.70 18.27 -13.69
C VAL A 95 -29.90 19.67 -13.15
N SER A 96 -29.86 19.82 -11.83
CA SER A 96 -29.73 21.12 -11.18
C SER A 96 -28.68 21.07 -10.08
N THR A 97 -28.27 22.24 -9.62
CA THR A 97 -27.25 22.40 -8.59
C THR A 97 -27.71 23.46 -7.61
N ASP A 98 -27.49 23.25 -6.31
CA ASP A 98 -27.90 24.19 -5.26
C ASP A 98 -26.97 24.09 -4.04
N LEU A 99 -27.16 24.99 -3.08
CA LEU A 99 -26.42 25.08 -1.83
C LEU A 99 -26.81 23.97 -0.85
N LEU A 100 -25.82 23.18 -0.44
CA LEU A 100 -25.95 22.29 0.72
C LEU A 100 -25.59 23.09 1.98
N TYR A 101 -26.47 23.15 2.97
CA TYR A 101 -26.16 23.70 4.30
C TYR A 101 -27.17 23.20 5.35
N PRO A 102 -26.87 23.27 6.67
CA PRO A 102 -27.73 22.69 7.71
C PRO A 102 -29.12 23.35 7.87
N GLY A 103 -29.33 24.54 7.29
CA GLY A 103 -30.48 25.41 7.54
C GLY A 103 -30.13 26.64 8.39
N GLU A 104 -29.11 26.52 9.25
CA GLU A 104 -28.52 27.60 10.04
C GLU A 104 -27.08 27.87 9.59
N ILE A 105 -26.71 29.14 9.40
CA ILE A 105 -25.40 29.60 8.91
C ILE A 105 -24.27 29.25 9.87
N SER A 106 -24.54 29.25 11.18
CA SER A 106 -23.54 28.96 12.21
C SER A 106 -23.46 27.49 12.62
N ASP A 107 -24.15 26.59 11.90
CA ASP A 107 -24.14 25.15 12.17
C ASP A 107 -23.28 24.42 11.12
N THR A 108 -22.91 23.17 11.39
CA THR A 108 -22.08 22.35 10.50
C THR A 108 -22.55 20.90 10.51
N LYS A 109 -22.49 20.25 9.35
CA LYS A 109 -22.73 18.80 9.23
C LYS A 109 -21.77 18.18 8.21
N PRO A 110 -21.50 16.87 8.30
CA PRO A 110 -20.82 16.15 7.23
C PRO A 110 -21.53 16.38 5.88
N VAL A 111 -20.79 16.49 4.77
CA VAL A 111 -21.32 16.62 3.40
C VAL A 111 -22.28 15.48 3.06
N SER A 112 -21.97 14.26 3.49
CA SER A 112 -22.86 13.09 3.32
C SER A 112 -24.23 13.29 3.97
N GLU A 113 -24.27 13.85 5.18
CA GLU A 113 -25.52 14.19 5.87
C GLU A 113 -26.24 15.36 5.20
N LEU A 114 -25.51 16.37 4.75
CA LEU A 114 -26.09 17.51 4.02
C LEU A 114 -26.73 17.07 2.71
N ALA A 115 -26.04 16.25 1.92
CA ALA A 115 -26.56 15.71 0.66
C ALA A 115 -27.83 14.88 0.90
N LYS A 116 -27.83 14.01 1.93
CA LYS A 116 -29.03 13.24 2.35
C LYS A 116 -30.17 14.14 2.81
N GLN A 117 -29.88 15.17 3.60
CA GLN A 117 -30.88 16.13 4.09
C GLN A 117 -31.60 16.86 2.95
N HIS A 118 -30.85 17.21 1.89
CA HIS A 118 -31.38 17.96 0.74
C HIS A 118 -31.90 17.04 -0.39
N GLY A 119 -31.57 15.75 -0.38
CA GLY A 119 -31.93 14.81 -1.46
C GLY A 119 -31.01 14.93 -2.69
N ALA A 120 -29.78 15.41 -2.50
CA ALA A 120 -28.78 15.48 -3.56
C ALA A 120 -28.29 14.08 -3.94
N VAL A 121 -28.03 13.86 -5.23
CA VAL A 121 -27.44 12.60 -5.73
C VAL A 121 -25.91 12.62 -5.69
N ALA A 122 -25.33 13.80 -5.50
CA ALA A 122 -23.91 14.00 -5.27
C ALA A 122 -23.64 15.37 -4.61
N GLY A 123 -22.45 15.56 -4.08
CA GLY A 123 -22.05 16.86 -3.56
C GLY A 123 -20.58 16.94 -3.18
N VAL A 124 -20.11 18.16 -2.98
CA VAL A 124 -18.76 18.45 -2.48
C VAL A 124 -18.82 19.50 -1.37
N ASN A 125 -17.84 19.50 -0.47
CA ASN A 125 -17.68 20.57 0.50
C ASN A 125 -17.54 21.95 -0.16
N GLY A 126 -17.82 22.99 0.62
CA GLY A 126 -17.94 24.35 0.13
C GLY A 126 -16.86 25.31 0.61
N ASP A 127 -17.33 26.40 1.19
CA ASP A 127 -16.59 27.61 1.51
C ASP A 127 -15.67 27.45 2.73
N PHE A 128 -14.69 28.35 2.84
CA PHE A 128 -13.92 28.54 4.06
C PHE A 128 -14.83 29.06 5.16
N PHE A 129 -14.48 28.79 6.43
CA PHE A 129 -15.34 29.17 7.55
C PHE A 129 -14.57 29.52 8.82
N ASP A 130 -15.23 30.22 9.75
CA ASP A 130 -14.69 30.60 11.06
C ASP A 130 -14.66 29.41 12.02
N ILE A 131 -13.80 28.44 11.67
CA ILE A 131 -13.64 27.17 12.36
C ILE A 131 -13.21 27.37 13.82
N ASN A 132 -13.76 26.57 14.73
CA ASN A 132 -13.56 26.64 16.18
C ASN A 132 -14.14 27.88 16.87
N ASN A 133 -14.95 28.68 16.17
CA ASN A 133 -15.64 29.82 16.77
C ASN A 133 -17.14 29.82 16.41
N THR A 134 -17.57 30.56 15.37
CA THR A 134 -18.99 30.58 14.99
C THR A 134 -19.35 29.51 13.97
N ASN A 135 -18.36 28.82 13.39
CA ASN A 135 -18.50 27.92 12.25
C ASN A 135 -19.11 28.54 10.97
N ALA A 136 -19.40 29.83 10.98
CA ALA A 136 -20.05 30.48 9.85
C ALA A 136 -19.11 30.54 8.65
N PRO A 137 -19.60 30.33 7.41
CA PRO A 137 -18.82 30.53 6.19
C PRO A 137 -18.21 31.94 6.12
N LEU A 138 -17.16 32.13 5.31
CA LEU A 138 -16.50 33.42 5.14
C LEU A 138 -17.04 34.17 3.91
N GLY A 139 -17.39 33.48 2.84
CA GLY A 139 -17.92 34.08 1.63
C GLY A 139 -19.43 34.29 1.64
N THR A 140 -19.93 34.62 0.46
CA THR A 140 -21.36 34.84 0.19
C THR A 140 -22.11 33.52 0.10
N MET A 141 -23.34 33.49 0.62
CA MET A 141 -24.32 32.43 0.37
C MET A 141 -25.55 33.06 -0.29
N ILE A 142 -25.93 32.53 -1.45
CA ILE A 142 -27.19 32.82 -2.13
C ILE A 142 -27.89 31.48 -2.36
N GLN A 143 -29.19 31.43 -2.14
CA GLN A 143 -30.07 30.30 -2.47
C GLN A 143 -31.43 30.87 -2.94
N ASP A 144 -32.02 30.27 -3.97
CA ASP A 144 -33.27 30.74 -4.60
C ASP A 144 -33.24 32.25 -4.98
N GLY A 145 -32.07 32.76 -5.36
CA GLY A 145 -31.82 34.18 -5.66
C GLY A 145 -31.79 35.11 -4.45
N GLU A 146 -31.97 34.59 -3.23
CA GLU A 146 -31.94 35.36 -1.99
C GLU A 146 -30.56 35.31 -1.33
N MET A 147 -30.03 36.48 -0.95
CA MET A 147 -28.75 36.57 -0.24
C MET A 147 -28.95 36.20 1.23
N LEU A 148 -28.59 34.96 1.58
CA LEU A 148 -28.61 34.49 2.97
C LEU A 148 -27.49 35.12 3.80
N LYS A 149 -26.35 35.41 3.15
CA LYS A 149 -25.13 35.87 3.82
C LYS A 149 -24.25 36.77 2.96
N GLY A 150 -23.76 37.85 3.55
CA GLY A 150 -22.75 38.73 2.95
C GLY A 150 -21.31 38.22 3.10
N PRO A 151 -20.38 38.65 2.23
CA PRO A 151 -18.96 38.25 2.29
C PRO A 151 -18.23 38.86 3.49
N GLN A 152 -17.41 38.06 4.17
CA GLN A 152 -16.57 38.45 5.29
C GLN A 152 -15.26 39.08 4.79
N GLY A 153 -15.05 40.36 5.07
CA GLY A 153 -13.80 41.04 4.71
C GLY A 153 -13.51 40.97 3.21
N SER A 154 -12.41 40.31 2.81
CA SER A 154 -12.01 40.18 1.41
C SER A 154 -12.55 38.93 0.69
N HIS A 155 -13.33 38.07 1.37
CA HIS A 155 -13.91 36.83 0.81
C HIS A 155 -15.08 37.11 -0.15
N THR A 156 -14.81 37.88 -1.20
CA THR A 156 -15.80 38.33 -2.19
C THR A 156 -15.82 37.45 -3.44
N LEU A 157 -14.84 36.55 -3.61
CA LEU A 157 -14.80 35.62 -4.73
C LEU A 157 -15.86 34.54 -4.52
N THR A 158 -16.72 34.38 -5.51
CA THR A 158 -17.89 33.54 -5.41
C THR A 158 -18.06 32.76 -6.70
N PHE A 159 -18.38 31.48 -6.54
CA PHE A 159 -18.87 30.60 -7.59
C PHE A 159 -20.40 30.51 -7.49
N GLY A 160 -21.10 30.44 -8.61
CA GLY A 160 -22.54 30.20 -8.60
C GLY A 160 -23.09 29.81 -9.96
N VAL A 161 -24.36 29.41 -9.99
CA VAL A 161 -25.13 29.20 -11.22
C VAL A 161 -26.24 30.25 -11.27
N ASP A 162 -26.43 30.85 -12.43
CA ASP A 162 -27.45 31.87 -12.65
C ASP A 162 -28.82 31.27 -12.97
N GLU A 163 -29.85 32.12 -13.02
CA GLU A 163 -31.24 31.73 -13.33
C GLU A 163 -31.42 31.05 -14.71
N ASN A 164 -30.41 31.09 -15.59
CA ASN A 164 -30.42 30.43 -16.89
C ASN A 164 -29.67 29.09 -16.89
N GLY A 165 -29.21 28.61 -15.73
CA GLY A 165 -28.42 27.39 -15.60
C GLY A 165 -26.96 27.56 -16.05
N LEU A 166 -26.45 28.79 -16.15
CA LEU A 166 -25.05 29.02 -16.52
C LEU A 166 -24.19 29.25 -15.27
N GLY A 167 -23.12 28.48 -15.16
CA GLY A 167 -22.12 28.68 -14.12
C GLY A 167 -21.31 29.95 -14.37
N ASN A 168 -21.02 30.67 -13.29
CA ASN A 168 -20.26 31.92 -13.32
C ASN A 168 -19.32 32.04 -12.10
N LEU A 169 -18.16 32.69 -12.31
CA LEU A 169 -17.25 33.13 -11.26
C LEU A 169 -17.27 34.66 -11.21
N SER A 170 -17.64 35.22 -10.06
CA SER A 170 -17.84 36.66 -9.88
C SER A 170 -17.28 37.15 -8.55
N ARG A 171 -17.19 38.48 -8.41
CA ARG A 171 -17.10 39.10 -7.08
C ARG A 171 -18.46 39.59 -6.64
N ILE A 172 -18.92 39.11 -5.48
CA ILE A 172 -20.16 39.56 -4.85
C ILE A 172 -19.84 40.40 -3.62
N PHE A 173 -20.51 41.55 -3.52
CA PHE A 173 -20.47 42.47 -2.38
C PHE A 173 -21.86 42.61 -1.77
N LEU A 174 -21.93 43.01 -0.50
CA LEU A 174 -23.19 43.40 0.13
C LEU A 174 -23.50 44.86 -0.22
N GLU A 175 -24.66 45.11 -0.83
CA GLU A 175 -25.24 46.45 -0.93
C GLU A 175 -26.49 46.51 -0.05
N GLY A 176 -26.45 47.24 1.06
CA GLY A 176 -27.59 47.32 1.95
C GLY A 176 -27.67 48.63 2.75
N THR A 177 -28.88 48.93 3.23
CA THR A 177 -29.19 50.14 3.99
C THR A 177 -30.18 49.85 5.11
N VAL A 178 -29.94 50.43 6.28
CA VAL A 178 -30.89 50.47 7.40
C VAL A 178 -31.52 51.87 7.45
N GLN A 179 -32.84 51.93 7.42
CA GLN A 179 -33.57 53.19 7.52
C GLN A 179 -33.84 53.54 8.98
N LEU A 180 -33.17 54.58 9.48
CA LEU A 180 -33.35 55.14 10.82
C LEU A 180 -34.35 56.32 10.79
N PRO A 181 -34.85 56.78 11.95
CA PRO A 181 -35.80 57.90 12.02
C PRO A 181 -35.24 59.22 11.45
N SER A 182 -33.93 59.44 11.59
CA SER A 182 -33.28 60.71 11.22
C SER A 182 -32.41 60.61 9.96
N SER A 183 -32.04 59.40 9.54
CA SER A 183 -31.03 59.15 8.51
C SER A 183 -31.18 57.76 7.86
N SER A 184 -30.41 57.50 6.81
CA SER A 184 -30.23 56.17 6.23
C SER A 184 -28.75 55.82 6.36
N VAL A 185 -28.46 54.65 6.89
CA VAL A 185 -27.09 54.18 7.19
C VAL A 185 -26.80 52.92 6.41
N GLU A 186 -25.54 52.73 6.01
CA GLU A 186 -25.10 51.55 5.27
C GLU A 186 -25.15 50.30 6.15
N LEU A 187 -25.61 49.19 5.58
CA LEU A 187 -25.55 47.89 6.23
C LEU A 187 -24.17 47.27 5.94
N ALA A 188 -23.35 47.11 6.98
CA ALA A 188 -21.96 46.69 6.85
C ALA A 188 -21.79 45.16 6.82
N ALA A 189 -22.73 44.41 7.39
CA ALA A 189 -22.66 42.96 7.49
C ALA A 189 -24.05 42.31 7.46
N LEU A 190 -24.16 41.13 6.86
CA LEU A 190 -25.34 40.28 6.84
C LEU A 190 -24.95 38.85 7.21
N ASN A 191 -25.39 38.37 8.38
CA ASN A 191 -25.08 37.03 8.92
C ASN A 191 -23.58 36.68 8.87
N GLN A 192 -22.74 37.56 9.42
CA GLN A 192 -21.28 37.46 9.38
C GLN A 192 -20.70 37.14 10.75
N SER A 193 -19.57 36.42 10.80
CA SER A 193 -18.86 36.09 12.04
C SER A 193 -18.16 37.29 12.67
N SER A 194 -18.02 38.40 11.93
CA SER A 194 -17.62 39.69 12.48
C SER A 194 -18.27 40.86 11.74
N ILE A 195 -18.47 41.96 12.48
CA ILE A 195 -18.99 43.22 11.94
C ILE A 195 -17.80 44.19 11.82
N PRO A 196 -17.62 44.90 10.69
CA PRO A 196 -16.59 45.93 10.57
C PRO A 196 -16.66 46.99 11.68
N ALA A 197 -15.51 47.61 12.00
CA ALA A 197 -15.45 48.76 12.91
C ALA A 197 -16.41 49.86 12.43
N ASP A 198 -17.03 50.58 13.37
CA ASP A 198 -18.07 51.61 13.14
C ASP A 198 -19.34 51.14 12.39
N GLY A 199 -19.48 49.84 12.09
CA GLY A 199 -20.56 49.30 11.25
C GLY A 199 -21.79 48.79 11.99
N ILE A 200 -22.86 48.53 11.22
CA ILE A 200 -24.08 47.84 11.65
C ILE A 200 -24.19 46.50 10.91
N GLY A 201 -24.34 45.42 11.66
CA GLY A 201 -24.62 44.08 11.13
C GLY A 201 -26.09 43.68 11.32
N LEU A 202 -26.62 42.95 10.34
CA LEU A 202 -27.95 42.34 10.36
C LEU A 202 -27.81 40.82 10.56
N TYR A 203 -28.56 40.28 11.52
CA TYR A 203 -28.72 38.85 11.76
C TYR A 203 -30.18 38.46 11.60
N THR A 204 -30.45 37.44 10.81
CA THR A 204 -31.80 36.94 10.51
C THR A 204 -32.03 35.57 11.14
N SER A 205 -33.21 34.99 10.94
CA SER A 205 -33.57 33.64 11.43
C SER A 205 -32.55 32.56 11.05
N VAL A 206 -31.92 32.68 9.88
CA VAL A 206 -30.92 31.72 9.40
C VAL A 206 -29.54 31.84 10.08
N TRP A 207 -29.31 32.77 11.01
CA TRP A 207 -27.99 32.87 11.69
C TRP A 207 -27.65 31.62 12.50
N GLY A 208 -28.61 31.11 13.26
CA GLY A 208 -28.44 30.01 14.19
C GLY A 208 -28.07 30.41 15.62
N GLN A 209 -27.44 29.49 16.36
CA GLN A 209 -27.21 29.61 17.80
C GLN A 209 -25.91 30.34 18.20
N ALA A 210 -24.97 30.52 17.27
CA ALA A 210 -23.65 31.07 17.62
C ALA A 210 -23.74 32.48 18.21
N GLN A 211 -22.79 32.80 19.08
CA GLN A 211 -22.70 34.13 19.67
C GLN A 211 -22.47 35.17 18.58
N ARG A 212 -23.41 36.13 18.49
CA ARG A 212 -23.27 37.27 17.58
C ARG A 212 -22.06 38.15 17.99
N PRO A 213 -21.36 38.78 17.03
CA PRO A 213 -20.15 39.56 17.30
C PRO A 213 -20.39 40.71 18.26
N SER A 214 -19.48 40.89 19.20
CA SER A 214 -19.53 41.95 20.22
C SER A 214 -18.27 42.83 20.17
N ALA A 215 -18.32 43.99 20.82
CA ALA A 215 -17.24 44.96 20.91
C ALA A 215 -17.31 45.75 22.23
N ASP A 216 -16.26 46.52 22.54
CA ASP A 216 -16.22 47.38 23.75
C ASP A 216 -17.40 48.36 23.81
N HIS A 217 -17.85 48.86 22.65
CA HIS A 217 -19.07 49.65 22.52
C HIS A 217 -20.00 49.00 21.50
N VAL A 218 -21.12 48.47 21.98
CA VAL A 218 -22.10 47.72 21.18
C VAL A 218 -23.52 48.13 21.54
N TYR A 219 -24.43 48.05 20.57
CA TYR A 219 -25.86 48.22 20.79
C TYR A 219 -26.64 47.27 19.90
N GLU A 220 -27.60 46.55 20.49
CA GLU A 220 -28.43 45.57 19.81
C GLU A 220 -29.88 46.05 19.76
N VAL A 221 -30.53 45.81 18.62
CA VAL A 221 -31.94 46.10 18.38
C VAL A 221 -32.62 44.85 17.81
N LEU A 222 -33.55 44.27 18.55
CA LEU A 222 -34.43 43.20 18.06
C LEU A 222 -35.67 43.84 17.43
N VAL A 223 -35.94 43.49 16.18
CA VAL A 223 -37.09 43.95 15.40
C VAL A 223 -37.98 42.76 15.08
N ARG A 224 -39.27 42.87 15.37
CA ARG A 224 -40.30 41.87 15.03
C ARG A 224 -41.40 42.52 14.21
N ASP A 225 -41.80 41.89 13.10
CA ASP A 225 -42.79 42.45 12.15
C ASP A 225 -42.45 43.89 11.70
N GLY A 226 -41.15 44.20 11.55
CA GLY A 226 -40.66 45.53 11.16
C GLY A 226 -40.76 46.60 12.25
N VAL A 227 -41.04 46.23 13.51
CA VAL A 227 -41.14 47.13 14.66
C VAL A 227 -40.13 46.73 15.74
N VAL A 228 -39.45 47.71 16.35
CA VAL A 228 -38.49 47.47 17.43
C VAL A 228 -39.20 46.85 18.63
N GLU A 229 -38.86 45.62 18.98
CA GLU A 229 -39.37 44.88 20.14
C GLU A 229 -38.52 45.16 21.38
N SER A 230 -37.18 45.14 21.25
CA SER A 230 -36.27 45.41 22.36
C SER A 230 -34.94 46.01 21.90
N VAL A 231 -34.26 46.66 22.83
CA VAL A 231 -32.93 47.27 22.65
C VAL A 231 -32.03 46.93 23.83
N SER A 232 -30.72 46.79 23.60
CA SER A 232 -29.75 46.35 24.62
C SER A 232 -28.35 46.92 24.38
N ASP A 233 -27.59 47.21 25.45
CA ASP A 233 -26.17 47.55 25.40
C ASP A 233 -25.25 46.31 25.45
N GLN A 234 -25.85 45.12 25.36
CA GLN A 234 -25.20 43.82 25.30
C GLN A 234 -25.76 43.03 24.12
N VAL A 235 -24.93 42.19 23.51
CA VAL A 235 -25.33 41.31 22.40
C VAL A 235 -25.98 40.05 22.95
N SER A 236 -27.18 39.73 22.48
CA SER A 236 -27.88 38.50 22.83
C SER A 236 -27.31 37.29 22.09
N SER A 237 -27.55 36.12 22.66
CA SER A 237 -27.28 34.81 22.04
C SER A 237 -28.58 34.09 21.73
N GLY A 238 -28.48 33.03 20.92
CA GLY A 238 -29.62 32.17 20.57
C GLY A 238 -30.33 32.54 19.28
N PRO A 239 -31.35 31.74 18.91
CA PRO A 239 -31.99 31.79 17.61
C PRO A 239 -32.82 33.07 17.44
N ILE A 240 -33.13 33.38 16.19
CA ILE A 240 -33.98 34.50 15.80
C ILE A 240 -35.23 33.91 15.13
N ASP A 241 -36.42 34.39 15.50
CA ASP A 241 -37.67 33.93 14.89
C ASP A 241 -37.81 34.42 13.44
N GLU A 242 -38.54 33.69 12.59
CA GLU A 242 -38.74 34.03 11.15
C GLU A 242 -39.39 35.39 10.90
N ASP A 243 -40.21 35.88 11.83
CA ASP A 243 -40.84 37.20 11.77
C ASP A 243 -39.93 38.32 12.34
N SER A 244 -38.68 37.99 12.68
CA SER A 244 -37.79 38.83 13.45
C SER A 244 -36.38 38.93 12.84
N PHE A 245 -35.68 40.00 13.17
CA PHE A 245 -34.25 40.16 12.89
C PHE A 245 -33.57 41.00 13.97
N VAL A 246 -32.25 40.86 14.07
CA VAL A 246 -31.43 41.58 15.04
C VAL A 246 -30.42 42.48 14.31
N LEU A 247 -30.40 43.75 14.67
CA LEU A 247 -29.33 44.68 14.28
C LEU A 247 -28.33 44.80 15.42
N VAL A 248 -27.04 44.64 15.11
CA VAL A 248 -25.94 44.84 16.06
C VAL A 248 -25.04 45.93 15.52
N GLY A 249 -24.94 47.04 16.24
CA GLY A 249 -24.07 48.18 15.91
C GLY A 249 -22.80 48.15 16.75
N ARG A 250 -21.65 48.42 16.13
CA ARG A 250 -20.36 48.59 16.81
C ARG A 250 -19.93 50.05 16.76
N GLU A 251 -19.35 50.56 17.85
CA GLU A 251 -18.72 51.89 17.88
C GLU A 251 -19.68 52.98 17.36
N GLU A 252 -19.39 53.68 16.27
CA GLU A 252 -20.32 54.66 15.69
C GLU A 252 -21.68 54.05 15.29
N GLY A 253 -21.69 52.82 14.75
CA GLY A 253 -22.92 52.09 14.43
C GLY A 253 -23.79 51.80 15.66
N ALA A 254 -23.17 51.61 16.83
CA ALA A 254 -23.90 51.47 18.10
C ALA A 254 -24.60 52.79 18.49
N LEU A 255 -23.92 53.93 18.30
CA LEU A 255 -24.50 55.25 18.55
C LEU A 255 -25.66 55.56 17.59
N GLN A 256 -25.57 55.11 16.34
CA GLN A 256 -26.65 55.24 15.36
C GLN A 256 -27.88 54.40 15.72
N LEU A 257 -27.70 53.16 16.17
CA LEU A 257 -28.81 52.31 16.59
C LEU A 257 -29.49 52.79 17.89
N GLN A 258 -28.79 53.54 18.75
CA GLN A 258 -29.39 54.17 19.94
C GLN A 258 -30.46 55.22 19.62
N GLU A 259 -30.57 55.68 18.36
CA GLU A 259 -31.68 56.51 17.92
C GLU A 259 -33.02 55.78 17.96
N LEU A 260 -33.00 54.44 17.89
CA LEU A 260 -34.19 53.60 17.83
C LEU A 260 -34.80 53.36 19.22
N SER A 261 -36.11 53.53 19.31
CA SER A 261 -36.89 53.23 20.51
C SER A 261 -37.88 52.08 20.28
N VAL A 262 -38.20 51.34 21.35
CA VAL A 262 -39.23 50.29 21.32
C VAL A 262 -40.54 50.84 20.75
N GLY A 263 -41.09 50.17 19.75
CA GLY A 263 -42.29 50.56 19.01
C GLY A 263 -42.06 51.37 17.73
N GLU A 264 -40.82 51.72 17.39
CA GLU A 264 -40.50 52.38 16.11
C GLU A 264 -40.40 51.39 14.95
N SER A 265 -40.75 51.84 13.74
CA SER A 265 -40.63 51.04 12.53
C SER A 265 -39.21 51.11 11.97
N VAL A 266 -38.64 49.96 11.66
CA VAL A 266 -37.32 49.83 11.03
C VAL A 266 -37.49 49.11 9.70
N THR A 267 -36.86 49.63 8.65
CA THR A 267 -36.81 48.97 7.35
C THR A 267 -35.35 48.75 6.98
N VAL A 268 -35.01 47.51 6.65
CA VAL A 268 -33.69 47.15 6.13
C VAL A 268 -33.89 46.63 4.71
N SER A 269 -33.04 47.09 3.78
CA SER A 269 -32.99 46.58 2.42
C SER A 269 -31.57 46.17 2.11
N TYR A 270 -31.38 44.99 1.54
CA TYR A 270 -30.08 44.50 1.11
C TYR A 270 -30.22 43.68 -0.17
N ALA A 271 -29.15 43.63 -0.95
CA ALA A 271 -29.06 42.86 -2.18
C ALA A 271 -27.58 42.51 -2.45
N PRO A 272 -27.32 41.41 -3.19
CA PRO A 272 -26.00 41.15 -3.71
C PRO A 272 -25.66 42.18 -4.80
N LYS A 273 -24.45 42.72 -4.73
CA LYS A 273 -23.87 43.55 -5.79
C LYS A 273 -22.77 42.76 -6.48
N VAL A 274 -23.05 42.36 -7.72
CA VAL A 274 -22.18 41.49 -8.53
C VAL A 274 -21.38 42.35 -9.53
N ASP A 275 -20.15 41.95 -9.84
CA ASP A 275 -19.27 42.66 -10.80
C ASP A 275 -19.56 42.35 -12.27
N ASN A 276 -20.31 41.28 -12.56
CA ASN A 276 -20.99 41.02 -13.82
C ASN A 276 -22.51 41.10 -13.58
N ASP A 277 -23.30 41.54 -14.57
CA ASP A 277 -24.76 41.74 -14.41
C ASP A 277 -25.57 40.42 -14.25
N SER A 278 -24.93 39.35 -13.74
CA SER A 278 -25.54 38.03 -13.55
C SER A 278 -26.28 37.94 -12.22
N ILE A 279 -27.49 37.39 -12.26
CA ILE A 279 -28.31 37.12 -11.08
C ILE A 279 -28.13 35.65 -10.74
N MET A 280 -27.39 35.39 -9.67
CA MET A 280 -27.14 34.02 -9.20
C MET A 280 -28.39 33.45 -8.57
N ASP A 281 -28.77 32.24 -8.96
CA ASP A 281 -29.83 31.46 -8.32
C ASP A 281 -29.31 30.85 -7.02
N TYR A 282 -28.10 30.29 -7.06
CA TYR A 282 -27.33 29.98 -5.86
C TYR A 282 -25.87 30.37 -6.03
N ALA A 283 -25.19 30.64 -4.90
CA ALA A 283 -23.80 31.05 -4.91
C ALA A 283 -23.07 30.67 -3.61
N ILE A 284 -21.79 30.34 -3.73
CA ILE A 284 -20.92 29.88 -2.64
C ILE A 284 -19.53 30.53 -2.72
N GLY A 285 -18.97 30.84 -1.55
CA GLY A 285 -17.66 31.47 -1.42
C GLY A 285 -16.48 30.58 -1.82
N GLY A 286 -15.37 31.22 -2.18
CA GLY A 286 -14.06 30.62 -2.31
C GLY A 286 -12.95 31.64 -2.07
N ASN A 287 -11.70 31.27 -2.34
CA ASN A 287 -10.55 32.08 -1.91
C ASN A 287 -9.58 32.47 -3.04
N ALA A 288 -9.24 31.54 -3.94
CA ALA A 288 -8.21 31.78 -4.96
C ALA A 288 -8.67 31.34 -6.35
N ILE A 289 -8.47 32.19 -7.35
CA ILE A 289 -8.70 31.84 -8.76
C ILE A 289 -7.55 30.96 -9.23
N LEU A 290 -7.85 29.69 -9.53
CA LEU A 290 -6.89 28.68 -9.98
C LEU A 290 -6.60 28.81 -11.48
N VAL A 291 -7.67 28.99 -12.26
CA VAL A 291 -7.62 29.07 -13.72
C VAL A 291 -8.35 30.32 -14.17
N ASN A 292 -7.76 31.04 -15.12
CA ASN A 292 -8.32 32.25 -15.69
C ASN A 292 -8.09 32.26 -17.22
N HIS A 293 -9.18 32.24 -17.98
CA HIS A 293 -9.18 32.16 -19.45
C HIS A 293 -8.45 30.92 -20.01
N GLY A 294 -8.62 29.77 -19.35
CA GLY A 294 -8.01 28.50 -19.74
C GLY A 294 -6.52 28.38 -19.42
N GLU A 295 -5.95 29.35 -18.71
CA GLU A 295 -4.56 29.35 -18.26
C GLU A 295 -4.49 29.33 -16.73
N VAL A 296 -3.51 28.61 -16.19
CA VAL A 296 -3.23 28.57 -14.76
C VAL A 296 -2.82 29.96 -14.27
N THR A 297 -3.41 30.42 -13.16
CA THR A 297 -3.10 31.75 -12.61
C THR A 297 -1.62 31.84 -12.24
N ALA A 298 -0.96 32.91 -12.68
CA ALA A 298 0.46 33.12 -12.37
C ALA A 298 0.68 33.40 -10.87
N GLY A 299 1.72 32.79 -10.30
CA GLY A 299 2.13 33.04 -8.91
C GLY A 299 1.34 32.26 -7.85
N LEU A 300 0.55 31.26 -8.24
CA LEU A 300 0.02 30.26 -7.31
C LEU A 300 1.15 29.53 -6.57
N ASP A 301 0.88 29.11 -5.34
CA ASP A 301 1.85 28.36 -4.55
C ASP A 301 2.11 26.98 -5.18
N ASP A 302 3.40 26.66 -5.41
CA ASP A 302 3.88 25.37 -5.91
C ASP A 302 4.83 24.69 -4.91
N ARG A 303 4.57 24.86 -3.61
CA ARG A 303 5.40 24.27 -2.55
C ARG A 303 4.60 23.53 -1.49
N THR A 304 3.44 24.05 -1.13
CA THR A 304 2.64 23.52 -0.03
C THR A 304 1.59 22.57 -0.55
N THR A 305 1.80 21.28 -0.34
CA THR A 305 0.78 20.26 -0.62
C THR A 305 -0.26 20.22 0.50
N ALA A 306 -1.51 19.99 0.12
CA ALA A 306 -2.62 19.75 1.04
C ALA A 306 -3.72 18.97 0.31
N PRO A 307 -4.67 18.34 1.03
CA PRO A 307 -5.95 17.98 0.43
C PRO A 307 -6.62 19.24 -0.11
N ARG A 308 -7.23 19.15 -1.30
CA ARG A 308 -7.81 20.30 -2.00
C ARG A 308 -9.20 19.98 -2.50
N SER A 309 -10.05 21.00 -2.53
CA SER A 309 -11.28 20.99 -3.31
C SER A 309 -11.32 22.19 -4.25
N ALA A 310 -11.91 22.01 -5.43
CA ALA A 310 -12.06 23.08 -6.41
C ALA A 310 -13.36 22.95 -7.20
N VAL A 311 -13.81 24.09 -7.74
CA VAL A 311 -14.89 24.17 -8.70
C VAL A 311 -14.44 24.89 -9.96
N GLY A 312 -14.78 24.35 -11.13
CA GLY A 312 -14.38 24.84 -12.43
C GLY A 312 -15.53 24.91 -13.42
N LEU A 313 -15.35 25.74 -14.44
CA LEU A 313 -16.32 25.96 -15.51
C LEU A 313 -15.64 25.92 -16.86
N SER A 314 -16.33 25.31 -17.83
CA SER A 314 -16.01 25.46 -19.25
C SER A 314 -16.16 26.91 -19.75
N GLU A 315 -15.58 27.23 -20.91
CA GLU A 315 -15.57 28.59 -21.48
C GLU A 315 -16.96 29.24 -21.62
N ASN A 316 -17.97 28.41 -21.89
CA ASN A 316 -19.35 28.87 -22.08
C ASN A 316 -20.23 28.74 -20.83
N GLY A 317 -19.66 28.35 -19.68
CA GLY A 317 -20.39 28.20 -18.40
C GLY A 317 -21.37 27.03 -18.35
N LYS A 318 -21.37 26.14 -19.36
CA LYS A 318 -22.37 25.06 -19.51
C LYS A 318 -21.97 23.72 -18.92
N LYS A 319 -20.68 23.56 -18.62
CA LYS A 319 -20.15 22.43 -17.85
C LYS A 319 -19.49 22.93 -16.59
N MET A 320 -19.76 22.22 -15.50
CA MET A 320 -19.13 22.39 -14.19
C MET A 320 -18.23 21.18 -13.90
N PHE A 321 -17.10 21.45 -13.24
CA PHE A 321 -16.15 20.45 -12.77
C PHE A 321 -15.99 20.62 -11.27
N LEU A 322 -16.31 19.61 -10.47
CA LEU A 322 -16.00 19.57 -9.05
C LEU A 322 -14.83 18.62 -8.84
N VAL A 323 -13.82 19.05 -8.11
CA VAL A 323 -12.61 18.26 -7.88
C VAL A 323 -12.36 18.15 -6.39
N VAL A 324 -12.06 16.95 -5.92
CA VAL A 324 -11.47 16.67 -4.62
C VAL A 324 -10.16 15.93 -4.84
N VAL A 325 -9.12 16.32 -4.11
CA VAL A 325 -7.82 15.66 -4.10
C VAL A 325 -7.49 15.36 -2.65
N ASP A 326 -7.29 14.08 -2.34
CA ASP A 326 -6.90 13.65 -1.01
C ASP A 326 -5.50 14.14 -0.66
N GLY A 327 -5.14 14.13 0.63
CA GLY A 327 -3.82 14.58 1.06
C GLY A 327 -3.51 14.25 2.51
N ARG A 328 -2.27 14.53 2.93
CA ARG A 328 -1.75 14.25 4.29
C ARG A 328 -1.80 12.76 4.66
N GLN A 329 -1.78 11.90 3.65
CA GLN A 329 -1.85 10.45 3.79
C GLN A 329 -0.68 9.84 3.01
N THR A 330 -0.25 8.64 3.39
CA THR A 330 0.79 7.92 2.64
C THR A 330 0.36 7.69 1.19
N ASP A 331 -0.93 7.42 0.99
CA ASP A 331 -1.51 7.11 -0.32
C ASP A 331 -1.80 8.33 -1.18
N SER A 332 -1.81 9.53 -0.58
CA SER A 332 -1.93 10.79 -1.32
C SER A 332 -1.24 11.94 -0.59
N ARG A 333 -0.22 12.52 -1.23
CA ARG A 333 0.52 13.69 -0.71
C ARG A 333 -0.29 14.98 -0.75
N GLY A 334 -1.35 15.03 -1.55
CA GLY A 334 -2.11 16.23 -1.89
C GLY A 334 -1.43 17.15 -2.91
N MET A 335 -2.15 18.16 -3.36
CA MET A 335 -1.67 19.07 -4.41
C MET A 335 -1.30 20.46 -3.88
N THR A 336 -0.32 21.07 -4.54
CA THR A 336 -0.11 22.52 -4.47
C THR A 336 -1.26 23.26 -5.18
N LEU A 337 -1.39 24.57 -4.98
CA LEU A 337 -2.42 25.34 -5.71
C LEU A 337 -2.10 25.42 -7.21
N HIS A 338 -0.82 25.40 -7.58
CA HIS A 338 -0.39 25.34 -8.97
C HIS A 338 -0.79 24.01 -9.62
N GLU A 339 -0.44 22.88 -8.98
CA GLU A 339 -0.79 21.52 -9.45
C GLU A 339 -2.31 21.36 -9.63
N LEU A 340 -3.10 21.87 -8.67
CA LEU A 340 -4.55 21.88 -8.76
C LEU A 340 -5.06 22.72 -9.94
N GLY A 341 -4.48 23.89 -10.20
CA GLY A 341 -4.84 24.70 -11.36
C GLY A 341 -4.57 24.00 -12.69
N GLU A 342 -3.44 23.29 -12.80
CA GLU A 342 -3.12 22.48 -13.97
C GLU A 342 -4.09 21.31 -14.15
N LEU A 343 -4.45 20.61 -13.07
CA LEU A 343 -5.48 19.57 -13.10
C LEU A 343 -6.82 20.14 -13.59
N MET A 344 -7.24 21.32 -13.10
CA MET A 344 -8.47 21.97 -13.54
C MET A 344 -8.44 22.29 -15.04
N VAL A 345 -7.31 22.74 -15.59
CA VAL A 345 -7.12 22.96 -17.04
C VAL A 345 -7.20 21.64 -17.81
N GLU A 346 -6.57 20.58 -17.30
CA GLU A 346 -6.56 19.24 -17.90
C GLU A 346 -7.98 18.71 -18.12
N PHE A 347 -8.86 18.87 -17.14
CA PHE A 347 -10.28 18.50 -17.23
C PHE A 347 -11.14 19.48 -18.04
N GLY A 348 -10.58 20.58 -18.53
CA GLY A 348 -11.23 21.52 -19.45
C GLY A 348 -11.82 22.77 -18.81
N SER A 349 -11.40 23.12 -17.59
CA SER A 349 -11.80 24.38 -16.96
C SER A 349 -11.20 25.58 -17.68
N TYR A 350 -12.04 26.54 -18.05
CA TYR A 350 -11.66 27.87 -18.52
C TYR A 350 -11.54 28.88 -17.38
N GLN A 351 -12.33 28.67 -16.32
CA GLN A 351 -12.24 29.38 -15.05
C GLN A 351 -12.34 28.36 -13.91
N ALA A 352 -11.58 28.55 -12.84
CA ALA A 352 -11.68 27.68 -11.67
C ALA A 352 -11.38 28.45 -10.38
N LEU A 353 -12.05 28.07 -9.31
CA LEU A 353 -11.94 28.63 -7.97
C LEU A 353 -11.57 27.54 -6.98
N ASN A 354 -10.59 27.83 -6.14
CA ASN A 354 -10.28 27.02 -4.96
C ASN A 354 -11.33 27.29 -3.86
N ILE A 355 -11.97 26.22 -3.40
CA ILE A 355 -12.87 26.21 -2.25
C ILE A 355 -12.14 25.61 -1.03
N ASP A 356 -12.82 25.43 0.12
CA ASP A 356 -12.14 24.94 1.32
C ASP A 356 -11.53 23.55 1.11
N GLY A 357 -10.41 23.28 1.77
CA GLY A 357 -9.65 22.05 1.60
C GLY A 357 -9.22 21.44 2.94
N GLY A 358 -8.09 20.72 2.95
CA GLY A 358 -7.67 19.99 4.14
C GLY A 358 -8.70 18.94 4.55
N GLY A 359 -8.93 18.74 5.85
CA GLY A 359 -9.92 17.77 6.33
C GLY A 359 -11.38 18.09 5.98
N SER A 360 -11.65 19.27 5.41
CA SER A 360 -12.97 19.61 4.85
C SER A 360 -13.19 18.98 3.47
N SER A 361 -12.14 18.51 2.78
CA SER A 361 -12.23 18.01 1.40
C SER A 361 -12.99 16.69 1.38
N THR A 362 -14.23 16.74 0.90
CA THR A 362 -15.12 15.59 0.83
C THR A 362 -15.99 15.66 -0.41
N MET A 363 -16.02 14.59 -1.20
CA MET A 363 -16.99 14.37 -2.26
C MET A 363 -17.89 13.19 -1.90
N VAL A 364 -19.18 13.33 -2.20
CA VAL A 364 -20.17 12.25 -2.07
C VAL A 364 -20.89 12.03 -3.39
N ALA A 365 -21.22 10.78 -3.69
CA ALA A 365 -22.01 10.42 -4.85
C ALA A 365 -22.88 9.19 -4.58
N ARG A 366 -24.01 9.12 -5.27
CA ARG A 366 -24.87 7.93 -5.33
C ARG A 366 -24.48 7.10 -6.54
N MET A 367 -23.93 5.91 -6.32
CA MET A 367 -23.53 5.02 -7.41
C MET A 367 -24.77 4.44 -8.14
N PRO A 368 -24.64 4.02 -9.41
CA PRO A 368 -25.75 3.47 -10.18
C PRO A 368 -26.49 2.33 -9.49
N GLY A 369 -27.79 2.53 -9.25
CA GLY A 369 -28.62 1.52 -8.59
C GLY A 369 -28.48 1.46 -7.07
N GLU A 370 -27.80 2.43 -6.45
CA GLU A 370 -27.81 2.65 -5.00
C GLU A 370 -28.90 3.64 -4.56
N SER A 371 -29.36 3.53 -3.31
CA SER A 371 -30.33 4.46 -2.73
C SER A 371 -29.69 5.70 -2.14
N ASP A 372 -28.51 5.57 -1.56
CA ASP A 372 -27.88 6.57 -0.73
C ASP A 372 -26.60 7.12 -1.36
N VAL A 373 -26.29 8.37 -1.03
CA VAL A 373 -24.97 8.94 -1.30
C VAL A 373 -23.96 8.42 -0.28
N GLU A 374 -22.76 8.14 -0.77
CA GLU A 374 -21.62 7.71 0.04
C GLU A 374 -20.41 8.59 -0.26
N VAL A 375 -19.48 8.65 0.70
CA VAL A 375 -18.20 9.34 0.52
C VAL A 375 -17.37 8.55 -0.49
N VAL A 376 -16.90 9.23 -1.54
CA VAL A 376 -16.14 8.58 -2.63
C VAL A 376 -14.64 8.82 -2.57
N ASN A 377 -14.18 9.72 -1.70
CA ASN A 377 -12.76 10.03 -1.46
C ASN A 377 -12.29 9.56 -0.07
N SER A 378 -11.03 9.78 0.29
CA SER A 378 -10.49 9.49 1.64
C SER A 378 -10.24 10.76 2.48
N PRO A 379 -11.18 11.15 3.37
CA PRO A 379 -11.04 12.35 4.21
C PRO A 379 -9.77 12.35 5.08
N SER A 380 -9.00 13.45 5.03
CA SER A 380 -7.66 13.51 5.66
C SER A 380 -7.63 13.48 7.19
N ASP A 381 -8.78 13.67 7.84
CA ASP A 381 -8.89 13.61 9.31
C ASP A 381 -9.19 12.18 9.82
N GLY A 382 -9.21 11.19 8.91
CA GLY A 382 -9.60 9.79 9.19
C GLY A 382 -11.11 9.58 9.24
N MET A 383 -11.89 10.66 9.25
CA MET A 383 -13.34 10.68 9.14
C MET A 383 -13.78 11.98 8.45
N GLU A 384 -15.01 12.00 7.97
CA GLU A 384 -15.60 13.20 7.37
C GLU A 384 -15.72 14.33 8.42
N ARG A 385 -15.23 15.52 8.06
CA ARG A 385 -15.38 16.72 8.90
C ARG A 385 -16.75 17.36 8.69
N SER A 386 -17.35 17.85 9.77
CA SER A 386 -18.52 18.72 9.66
C SER A 386 -18.16 20.06 9.03
N VAL A 387 -18.84 20.42 7.93
CA VAL A 387 -18.67 21.66 7.19
C VAL A 387 -19.97 22.48 7.19
N PRO A 388 -19.90 23.82 7.06
CA PRO A 388 -21.10 24.65 7.15
C PRO A 388 -21.88 24.73 5.84
N ASN A 389 -21.24 24.48 4.70
CA ASN A 389 -21.91 24.43 3.42
C ASN A 389 -21.17 23.57 2.38
N GLY A 390 -21.82 23.34 1.25
CA GLY A 390 -21.31 22.59 0.11
C GLY A 390 -22.11 22.88 -1.17
N ILE A 391 -21.70 22.26 -2.26
CA ILE A 391 -22.41 22.29 -3.55
C ILE A 391 -23.10 20.95 -3.73
N GLY A 392 -24.41 20.95 -3.90
CA GLY A 392 -25.24 19.77 -4.11
C GLY A 392 -25.64 19.65 -5.56
N ILE A 393 -25.64 18.42 -6.06
CA ILE A 393 -26.08 18.08 -7.42
C ILE A 393 -27.36 17.26 -7.31
N PHE A 394 -28.37 17.66 -8.06
CA PHE A 394 -29.70 17.06 -8.05
C PHE A 394 -30.03 16.56 -9.45
N VAL A 395 -30.80 15.47 -9.48
CA VAL A 395 -31.29 14.87 -10.71
C VAL A 395 -32.79 14.68 -10.57
N GLU A 396 -33.55 14.97 -11.62
CA GLU A 396 -35.00 14.69 -11.66
C GLU A 396 -35.30 13.22 -11.36
N ASP A 397 -36.41 12.96 -10.67
CA ASP A 397 -36.88 11.59 -10.41
C ASP A 397 -37.00 10.81 -11.72
N GLY A 398 -36.38 9.63 -11.78
CA GLY A 398 -36.50 8.75 -12.93
C GLY A 398 -37.86 8.05 -12.99
N SER A 399 -38.11 7.34 -14.09
CA SER A 399 -39.39 6.63 -14.29
C SER A 399 -39.67 5.54 -13.26
N GLY A 400 -38.66 5.06 -12.52
CA GLY A 400 -38.74 3.86 -11.68
C GLY A 400 -38.93 2.57 -12.48
N GLU A 401 -38.82 2.62 -13.81
CA GLU A 401 -38.88 1.46 -14.69
C GLU A 401 -37.47 1.00 -15.04
N LEU A 402 -37.24 -0.32 -15.00
CA LEU A 402 -35.93 -0.90 -15.27
C LEU A 402 -35.43 -0.53 -16.68
N ASN A 403 -34.33 0.19 -16.75
CA ASN A 403 -33.67 0.58 -18.01
C ASN A 403 -32.35 -0.17 -18.21
N HIS A 404 -31.52 -0.17 -17.17
CA HIS A 404 -30.19 -0.78 -17.15
C HIS A 404 -30.02 -1.75 -15.98
N PHE A 405 -28.95 -2.54 -16.03
CA PHE A 405 -28.68 -3.59 -15.07
C PHE A 405 -27.16 -3.77 -14.91
N ALA A 406 -26.61 -3.43 -13.75
CA ALA A 406 -25.23 -3.70 -13.39
C ALA A 406 -25.09 -5.10 -12.77
N VAL A 407 -23.92 -5.72 -12.93
CA VAL A 407 -23.60 -7.01 -12.34
C VAL A 407 -22.28 -6.84 -11.62
N GLU A 408 -22.27 -7.12 -10.32
CA GLU A 408 -21.09 -7.03 -9.48
C GLU A 408 -20.89 -8.32 -8.70
N THR A 409 -19.68 -8.55 -8.21
CA THR A 409 -19.46 -9.54 -7.14
C THR A 409 -20.01 -8.99 -5.83
N VAL A 410 -20.55 -9.85 -4.97
CA VAL A 410 -20.97 -9.43 -3.62
C VAL A 410 -19.75 -9.06 -2.77
N MET A 411 -18.66 -9.80 -2.95
CA MET A 411 -17.39 -9.51 -2.32
C MET A 411 -16.63 -8.43 -3.11
N GLU A 412 -16.13 -7.43 -2.40
CA GLU A 412 -15.46 -6.25 -2.95
C GLU A 412 -13.93 -6.27 -2.73
N GLU A 413 -13.36 -7.45 -2.49
CA GLU A 413 -11.90 -7.62 -2.35
C GLU A 413 -11.20 -7.65 -3.72
N GLU A 414 -9.89 -7.40 -3.71
CA GLU A 414 -9.06 -7.49 -4.90
C GLU A 414 -9.20 -8.87 -5.54
N HIS A 415 -9.22 -8.91 -6.88
CA HIS A 415 -9.34 -10.17 -7.63
C HIS A 415 -10.62 -10.97 -7.35
N SER A 416 -11.67 -10.36 -6.78
CA SER A 416 -13.00 -10.97 -6.60
C SER A 416 -13.62 -11.53 -7.88
N HIS A 417 -13.24 -10.99 -9.05
CA HIS A 417 -13.59 -11.52 -10.37
C HIS A 417 -12.90 -12.86 -10.71
N ARG A 418 -12.12 -13.44 -9.79
CA ARG A 418 -11.42 -14.71 -9.96
C ARG A 418 -11.93 -15.75 -8.96
N VAL A 419 -11.79 -17.03 -9.33
CA VAL A 419 -12.23 -18.18 -8.54
C VAL A 419 -11.48 -19.45 -8.95
N PHE A 420 -11.28 -20.39 -8.03
CA PHE A 420 -10.63 -21.68 -8.31
C PHE A 420 -11.64 -22.74 -8.79
N PRO A 421 -11.23 -23.70 -9.64
CA PRO A 421 -12.07 -24.85 -9.99
C PRO A 421 -12.64 -25.53 -8.74
N GLY A 422 -13.94 -25.83 -8.75
CA GLY A 422 -14.63 -26.45 -7.61
C GLY A 422 -15.09 -25.48 -6.51
N LEU A 423 -14.65 -24.23 -6.54
CA LEU A 423 -15.11 -23.17 -5.62
C LEU A 423 -16.21 -22.31 -6.26
N THR A 424 -16.72 -21.36 -5.49
CA THR A 424 -17.86 -20.52 -5.85
C THR A 424 -17.56 -19.02 -5.75
N ARG A 425 -18.42 -18.22 -6.40
CA ARG A 425 -18.40 -16.75 -6.31
C ARG A 425 -19.82 -16.20 -6.32
N SER A 426 -20.12 -15.29 -5.41
CA SER A 426 -21.44 -14.65 -5.32
C SER A 426 -21.52 -13.40 -6.21
N PHE A 427 -22.59 -13.28 -7.00
CA PHE A 427 -22.87 -12.09 -7.81
C PHE A 427 -24.21 -11.47 -7.45
N ILE A 428 -24.26 -10.14 -7.50
CA ILE A 428 -25.48 -9.35 -7.36
C ILE A 428 -25.78 -8.60 -8.66
N GLY A 429 -27.06 -8.39 -8.93
CA GLY A 429 -27.53 -7.61 -10.06
C GLY A 429 -28.30 -6.38 -9.59
N LYS A 430 -27.79 -5.19 -9.90
CA LYS A 430 -28.38 -3.90 -9.49
C LYS A 430 -29.14 -3.29 -10.68
N GLY A 431 -30.46 -3.18 -10.57
CA GLY A 431 -31.31 -2.58 -11.59
C GLY A 431 -31.45 -1.08 -11.37
N TYR A 432 -31.42 -0.29 -12.45
CA TYR A 432 -31.65 1.14 -12.37
C TYR A 432 -32.39 1.69 -13.60
N ASP A 433 -33.07 2.82 -13.42
CA ASP A 433 -33.82 3.51 -14.47
C ASP A 433 -32.94 4.41 -15.35
N GLU A 434 -33.54 5.21 -16.23
CA GLU A 434 -32.81 6.14 -17.10
C GLU A 434 -32.04 7.25 -16.35
N ASN A 435 -32.41 7.53 -15.09
CA ASN A 435 -31.77 8.52 -14.23
C ASN A 435 -30.94 7.88 -13.12
N PHE A 436 -30.57 6.59 -13.29
CA PHE A 436 -29.70 5.84 -12.39
C PHE A 436 -30.28 5.58 -10.99
N SER A 437 -31.56 5.87 -10.79
CA SER A 437 -32.25 5.57 -9.54
C SER A 437 -32.48 4.05 -9.39
N PRO A 438 -32.40 3.51 -8.17
CA PRO A 438 -32.51 2.07 -7.94
C PRO A 438 -33.91 1.56 -8.32
N VAL A 439 -33.94 0.43 -9.03
CA VAL A 439 -35.16 -0.29 -9.39
C VAL A 439 -35.08 -1.70 -8.81
N ASN A 440 -36.01 -2.02 -7.92
CA ASN A 440 -36.13 -3.38 -7.38
C ASN A 440 -36.40 -4.38 -8.50
N VAL A 441 -35.55 -5.39 -8.61
CA VAL A 441 -35.60 -6.42 -9.65
C VAL A 441 -35.78 -7.80 -9.06
N ASP A 442 -36.88 -8.46 -9.41
CA ASP A 442 -37.12 -9.86 -9.08
C ASP A 442 -36.79 -10.78 -10.28
N SER A 443 -36.48 -12.04 -10.00
CA SER A 443 -36.35 -13.12 -11.01
C SER A 443 -35.22 -12.93 -12.03
N ILE A 444 -34.01 -12.64 -11.55
CA ILE A 444 -32.81 -12.53 -12.38
C ILE A 444 -32.45 -13.89 -13.00
N LYS A 445 -32.14 -13.90 -14.30
CA LYS A 445 -31.63 -15.09 -15.01
C LYS A 445 -30.13 -14.99 -15.19
N TRP A 446 -29.40 -15.86 -14.53
CA TRP A 446 -27.94 -15.92 -14.58
C TRP A 446 -27.42 -16.91 -15.62
N LYS A 447 -26.30 -16.58 -16.26
CA LYS A 447 -25.57 -17.44 -17.21
C LYS A 447 -24.07 -17.14 -17.19
N ALA A 448 -23.27 -18.18 -17.34
CA ALA A 448 -21.85 -18.07 -17.66
C ALA A 448 -21.63 -18.24 -19.16
N LEU A 449 -20.81 -17.39 -19.77
CA LEU A 449 -20.50 -17.41 -21.20
C LEU A 449 -18.97 -17.43 -21.41
N PRO A 450 -18.36 -18.54 -21.88
CA PRO A 450 -18.99 -19.81 -22.24
C PRO A 450 -19.37 -20.65 -21.01
N ALA A 451 -20.34 -21.56 -21.18
CA ALA A 451 -20.93 -22.34 -20.07
C ALA A 451 -20.11 -23.57 -19.63
N ASP A 452 -18.97 -23.83 -20.28
CA ASP A 452 -18.05 -24.91 -19.91
C ASP A 452 -17.05 -24.49 -18.82
N VAL A 453 -16.80 -23.19 -18.66
CA VAL A 453 -15.97 -22.60 -17.59
C VAL A 453 -16.65 -22.71 -16.23
N GLY A 454 -17.98 -22.51 -16.18
CA GLY A 454 -18.77 -22.65 -14.97
C GLY A 454 -20.28 -22.50 -15.20
N SER A 455 -21.06 -22.48 -14.12
CA SER A 455 -22.52 -22.36 -14.17
C SER A 455 -23.06 -21.54 -13.01
N PHE A 456 -24.18 -20.85 -13.21
CA PHE A 456 -24.90 -20.14 -12.15
C PHE A 456 -26.13 -20.91 -11.67
N ASP A 457 -26.51 -20.71 -10.41
CA ASP A 457 -27.84 -21.03 -9.89
C ASP A 457 -28.82 -19.84 -9.99
N GLU A 458 -29.95 -19.92 -9.27
CA GLU A 458 -30.98 -18.88 -9.27
C GLU A 458 -30.67 -17.69 -8.36
N ASP A 459 -29.80 -17.88 -7.35
CA ASP A 459 -29.41 -16.86 -6.37
C ASP A 459 -28.19 -16.04 -6.81
N GLY A 460 -27.63 -16.34 -7.99
CA GLY A 460 -26.46 -15.63 -8.53
C GLY A 460 -25.13 -16.22 -8.08
N ILE A 461 -25.12 -17.46 -7.58
CA ILE A 461 -23.90 -18.16 -7.19
C ILE A 461 -23.29 -18.81 -8.44
N PHE A 462 -22.07 -18.38 -8.79
CA PHE A 462 -21.26 -19.00 -9.81
C PHE A 462 -20.49 -20.20 -9.25
N TYR A 463 -20.61 -21.35 -9.91
CA TYR A 463 -19.87 -22.57 -9.62
C TYR A 463 -18.79 -22.78 -10.69
N ALA A 464 -17.53 -22.63 -10.30
CA ALA A 464 -16.38 -22.79 -11.17
C ALA A 464 -16.13 -24.26 -11.51
N ARG A 465 -15.83 -24.57 -12.78
CA ARG A 465 -15.64 -25.95 -13.24
C ARG A 465 -14.31 -26.16 -13.94
N LYS A 466 -13.98 -25.29 -14.89
CA LYS A 466 -12.80 -25.40 -15.72
C LYS A 466 -12.10 -24.06 -15.81
N SER A 467 -10.78 -24.07 -15.65
CA SER A 467 -9.92 -22.92 -15.88
C SER A 467 -10.21 -22.22 -17.21
N GLY A 468 -10.23 -20.89 -17.19
CA GLY A 468 -10.55 -20.07 -18.36
C GLY A 468 -11.32 -18.79 -18.03
N LYS A 469 -11.53 -17.95 -19.05
CA LYS A 469 -12.32 -16.73 -18.94
C LYS A 469 -13.78 -16.99 -19.30
N ALA A 470 -14.69 -16.42 -18.53
CA ALA A 470 -16.12 -16.36 -18.83
C ALA A 470 -16.70 -14.98 -18.50
N VAL A 471 -17.92 -14.76 -18.93
CA VAL A 471 -18.72 -13.59 -18.59
C VAL A 471 -19.92 -14.05 -17.76
N ALA A 472 -20.04 -13.50 -16.55
CA ALA A 472 -21.24 -13.55 -15.74
C ALA A 472 -22.29 -12.65 -16.38
N GLN A 473 -23.36 -13.21 -16.94
CA GLN A 473 -24.46 -12.47 -17.53
C GLN A 473 -25.71 -12.64 -16.67
N ALA A 474 -26.24 -11.52 -16.22
CA ALA A 474 -27.55 -11.44 -15.60
C ALA A 474 -28.58 -10.86 -16.57
N GLN A 475 -29.80 -11.34 -16.53
CA GLN A 475 -30.89 -10.85 -17.38
C GLN A 475 -32.20 -10.74 -16.60
N VAL A 476 -32.82 -9.56 -16.67
CA VAL A 476 -34.19 -9.31 -16.18
C VAL A 476 -35.01 -8.81 -17.37
N ARG A 477 -36.09 -9.54 -17.71
CA ARG A 477 -36.90 -9.28 -18.91
C ARG A 477 -36.01 -9.19 -20.18
N SER A 478 -35.91 -8.02 -20.81
CA SER A 478 -35.05 -7.75 -21.98
C SER A 478 -33.69 -7.13 -21.63
N THR A 479 -33.53 -6.61 -20.42
CA THR A 479 -32.33 -5.89 -19.97
C THR A 479 -31.29 -6.89 -19.47
N LYS A 480 -30.02 -6.62 -19.76
CA LYS A 480 -28.90 -7.49 -19.41
C LYS A 480 -27.76 -6.67 -18.81
N GLY A 481 -27.10 -7.25 -17.81
CA GLY A 481 -25.82 -6.79 -17.29
C GLY A 481 -24.78 -7.90 -17.39
N THR A 482 -23.51 -7.52 -17.39
CA THR A 482 -22.40 -8.48 -17.48
C THR A 482 -21.20 -8.06 -16.64
N LYS A 483 -20.51 -9.02 -16.04
CA LYS A 483 -19.20 -8.87 -15.39
C LYS A 483 -18.26 -9.97 -15.88
N GLU A 484 -16.97 -9.69 -16.01
CA GLU A 484 -15.99 -10.74 -16.32
C GLU A 484 -15.77 -11.66 -15.10
N ILE A 485 -15.49 -12.94 -15.36
CA ILE A 485 -15.03 -13.88 -14.33
C ILE A 485 -13.94 -14.80 -14.90
N ARG A 486 -12.89 -15.03 -14.11
CA ARG A 486 -11.78 -15.92 -14.48
C ARG A 486 -11.72 -17.10 -13.52
N VAL A 487 -11.77 -18.31 -14.07
CA VAL A 487 -11.44 -19.52 -13.33
C VAL A 487 -9.94 -19.76 -13.44
N LEU A 488 -9.25 -19.79 -12.30
CA LEU A 488 -7.81 -19.96 -12.17
C LEU A 488 -7.37 -21.42 -12.39
N GLY A 489 -6.09 -21.71 -12.16
CA GLY A 489 -5.62 -23.09 -12.02
C GLY A 489 -6.17 -23.80 -10.79
N GLU A 490 -5.78 -25.06 -10.60
CA GLU A 490 -6.12 -25.80 -9.38
C GLU A 490 -5.53 -25.07 -8.17
N LEU A 491 -6.27 -25.11 -7.06
CA LEU A 491 -5.84 -24.52 -5.79
C LEU A 491 -4.58 -25.25 -5.30
N ASP A 492 -3.50 -24.50 -5.09
CA ASP A 492 -2.19 -25.03 -4.71
C ASP A 492 -1.93 -24.80 -3.22
N ARG A 493 -2.19 -23.57 -2.74
CA ARG A 493 -2.11 -23.19 -1.33
C ARG A 493 -3.20 -22.19 -0.95
N ILE A 494 -3.43 -22.06 0.35
CA ILE A 494 -4.31 -21.04 0.95
C ILE A 494 -3.55 -20.29 2.03
N GLU A 495 -3.85 -19.02 2.19
CA GLU A 495 -3.36 -18.19 3.29
C GLU A 495 -4.50 -17.39 3.89
N THR A 496 -4.36 -17.08 5.17
CA THR A 496 -5.18 -16.09 5.86
C THR A 496 -4.56 -14.71 5.70
N THR A 497 -5.36 -13.64 5.68
CA THR A 497 -4.85 -12.26 5.61
C THR A 497 -3.97 -11.88 6.79
N SER A 498 -4.09 -12.61 7.90
CA SER A 498 -3.26 -12.48 9.09
C SER A 498 -2.58 -13.82 9.34
N SER A 499 -1.28 -13.83 9.64
CA SER A 499 -0.54 -15.04 10.03
C SER A 499 -0.68 -15.38 11.52
N TYR A 500 -1.21 -14.45 12.32
CA TYR A 500 -1.41 -14.55 13.76
C TYR A 500 -2.50 -13.56 14.20
N LEU A 501 -3.33 -13.92 15.18
CA LEU A 501 -4.32 -13.02 15.80
C LEU A 501 -4.07 -12.89 17.31
N GLY A 502 -3.50 -11.76 17.73
CA GLY A 502 -3.44 -11.35 19.14
C GLY A 502 -4.59 -10.43 19.49
N MET A 503 -5.41 -10.80 20.47
CA MET A 503 -6.62 -10.06 20.83
C MET A 503 -6.71 -9.78 22.34
N GLU A 504 -7.60 -8.87 22.73
CA GLU A 504 -8.00 -8.64 24.13
C GLU A 504 -9.52 -8.83 24.27
N ILE A 505 -10.00 -9.20 25.45
CA ILE A 505 -11.45 -9.30 25.69
C ILE A 505 -12.16 -7.98 25.34
N GLY A 506 -13.20 -8.10 24.52
CA GLY A 506 -13.99 -6.95 24.03
C GLY A 506 -13.45 -6.29 22.77
N ARG A 507 -12.34 -6.80 22.20
CA ARG A 507 -11.82 -6.42 20.88
C ARG A 507 -11.90 -7.63 19.95
N ASN A 508 -12.67 -7.48 18.87
CA ASN A 508 -12.76 -8.49 17.82
C ASN A 508 -11.61 -8.30 16.81
N ALA A 509 -11.31 -9.34 16.04
CA ALA A 509 -10.37 -9.27 14.93
C ALA A 509 -10.96 -9.92 13.68
N ASP A 510 -10.69 -9.34 12.51
CA ASP A 510 -11.19 -9.86 11.24
C ASP A 510 -10.07 -10.55 10.45
N PHE A 511 -10.41 -11.60 9.71
CA PHE A 511 -9.54 -12.18 8.69
C PHE A 511 -10.34 -12.64 7.45
N SER A 512 -9.68 -12.68 6.29
CA SER A 512 -10.20 -13.37 5.10
C SER A 512 -9.21 -14.45 4.61
N ILE A 513 -9.62 -15.25 3.64
CA ILE A 513 -8.82 -16.35 3.09
C ILE A 513 -8.57 -16.08 1.62
N ASN A 514 -7.30 -16.10 1.23
CA ASN A 514 -6.85 -16.06 -0.15
C ASN A 514 -6.34 -17.43 -0.59
N GLY A 515 -6.79 -17.88 -1.76
CA GLY A 515 -6.22 -19.04 -2.43
C GLY A 515 -5.20 -18.62 -3.48
N PHE A 516 -4.27 -19.52 -3.79
CA PHE A 516 -3.25 -19.33 -4.82
C PHE A 516 -3.15 -20.57 -5.69
N ASP A 517 -2.98 -20.38 -7.00
CA ASP A 517 -2.55 -21.47 -7.88
C ASP A 517 -1.03 -21.62 -7.89
N LYS A 518 -0.51 -22.68 -8.51
CA LYS A 518 0.93 -22.98 -8.59
C LYS A 518 1.81 -21.87 -9.21
N ASN A 519 1.21 -20.90 -9.89
CA ASN A 519 1.90 -19.77 -10.51
C ASN A 519 1.76 -18.49 -9.67
N GLY A 520 1.12 -18.56 -8.50
CA GLY A 520 0.90 -17.42 -7.62
C GLY A 520 -0.26 -16.52 -8.03
N TYR A 521 -1.13 -16.94 -8.96
CA TYR A 521 -2.37 -16.19 -9.18
C TYR A 521 -3.31 -16.39 -7.99
N SER A 522 -3.73 -15.28 -7.40
CA SER A 522 -4.57 -15.29 -6.21
C SER A 522 -6.04 -14.98 -6.51
N ALA A 523 -6.91 -15.48 -5.64
CA ALA A 523 -8.32 -15.08 -5.56
C ALA A 523 -8.83 -15.23 -4.11
N PRO A 524 -9.69 -14.33 -3.62
CA PRO A 524 -10.27 -14.49 -2.29
C PRO A 524 -11.28 -15.63 -2.29
N ILE A 525 -11.53 -16.26 -1.14
CA ILE A 525 -12.38 -17.46 -1.03
C ILE A 525 -13.67 -17.12 -0.28
N GLU A 526 -14.83 -17.47 -0.84
CA GLU A 526 -16.12 -17.28 -0.17
C GLU A 526 -16.21 -18.15 1.07
N ALA A 527 -16.79 -17.63 2.16
CA ALA A 527 -16.93 -18.38 3.40
C ALA A 527 -17.67 -19.72 3.26
N ARG A 528 -18.60 -19.83 2.29
CA ARG A 528 -19.31 -21.09 2.00
C ARG A 528 -18.42 -22.23 1.49
N ASP A 529 -17.23 -21.90 1.00
CA ASP A 529 -16.24 -22.84 0.50
C ASP A 529 -15.17 -23.20 1.55
N VAL A 530 -15.29 -22.64 2.77
CA VAL A 530 -14.34 -22.79 3.86
C VAL A 530 -14.94 -23.66 4.98
N ASN A 531 -14.14 -24.56 5.54
CA ASN A 531 -14.45 -25.27 6.77
C ASN A 531 -13.50 -24.79 7.88
N LEU A 532 -14.07 -24.38 9.02
CA LEU A 532 -13.31 -23.90 10.18
C LEU A 532 -13.44 -24.87 11.35
N GLU A 533 -12.31 -25.22 11.95
CA GLU A 533 -12.25 -25.96 13.22
C GLU A 533 -11.47 -25.14 14.25
N TYR A 534 -12.05 -24.91 15.44
CA TYR A 534 -11.45 -24.10 16.51
C TYR A 534 -12.09 -24.43 17.87
N ASP A 535 -11.48 -23.98 18.97
CA ASP A 535 -12.05 -24.13 20.31
C ASP A 535 -13.14 -23.08 20.59
N GLN A 536 -14.40 -23.52 20.53
CA GLN A 536 -15.59 -22.70 20.80
C GLN A 536 -15.72 -22.25 22.26
N THR A 537 -14.87 -22.73 23.16
CA THR A 537 -14.81 -22.22 24.54
C THR A 537 -13.92 -20.99 24.67
N VAL A 538 -12.97 -20.82 23.75
CA VAL A 538 -11.98 -19.73 23.75
C VAL A 538 -12.40 -18.58 22.83
N ILE A 539 -12.92 -18.90 21.64
CA ILE A 539 -13.38 -17.91 20.63
C ILE A 539 -14.72 -18.29 20.00
N GLU A 540 -15.40 -17.29 19.45
CA GLU A 540 -16.48 -17.45 18.48
C GLU A 540 -16.05 -16.84 17.13
N VAL A 541 -16.47 -17.43 16.01
CA VAL A 541 -16.18 -16.91 14.67
C VAL A 541 -17.48 -16.69 13.92
N GLU A 542 -17.71 -15.46 13.48
CA GLU A 542 -18.89 -15.05 12.70
C GLU A 542 -18.52 -14.73 11.25
N GLU A 543 -19.39 -15.08 10.31
CA GLU A 543 -19.27 -14.71 8.89
C GLU A 543 -19.93 -13.33 8.66
N ASN A 544 -19.20 -12.43 8.01
CA ASN A 544 -19.70 -11.12 7.58
C ASN A 544 -20.26 -11.19 6.16
N GLU A 545 -21.15 -10.25 5.81
CA GLU A 545 -21.80 -10.18 4.48
C GLU A 545 -20.82 -10.04 3.31
N ASN A 546 -19.58 -9.60 3.57
CA ASN A 546 -18.53 -9.37 2.56
C ASN A 546 -17.56 -10.56 2.41
N GLY A 547 -17.82 -11.71 3.04
CA GLY A 547 -16.94 -12.89 2.98
C GLY A 547 -15.77 -12.89 3.96
N LYS A 548 -15.72 -11.93 4.89
CA LYS A 548 -14.76 -11.88 6.01
C LYS A 548 -15.25 -12.66 7.22
N PHE A 549 -14.32 -13.11 8.04
CA PHE A 549 -14.60 -13.77 9.32
C PHE A 549 -14.22 -12.86 10.48
N THR A 550 -15.16 -12.64 11.41
CA THR A 550 -14.95 -11.91 12.66
C THR A 550 -14.67 -12.89 13.79
N VAL A 551 -13.52 -12.79 14.43
CA VAL A 551 -13.16 -13.57 15.63
C VAL A 551 -13.50 -12.76 16.87
N ILE A 552 -14.28 -13.36 17.77
CA ILE A 552 -14.75 -12.78 19.02
C ILE A 552 -14.10 -13.53 20.18
N PRO A 553 -13.28 -12.88 21.02
CA PRO A 553 -12.65 -13.53 22.17
C PRO A 553 -13.65 -13.76 23.32
N LEU A 554 -13.68 -14.98 23.87
CA LEU A 554 -14.60 -15.39 24.95
C LEU A 554 -13.91 -15.53 26.31
N GLU A 555 -12.63 -15.94 26.35
CA GLU A 555 -11.87 -16.18 27.59
C GLU A 555 -10.48 -15.53 27.55
N ASN A 556 -10.09 -14.86 28.63
CA ASN A 556 -8.81 -14.12 28.72
C ASN A 556 -7.70 -15.02 29.26
N GLY A 557 -6.49 -14.89 28.72
CA GLY A 557 -5.32 -15.69 29.11
C GLY A 557 -5.26 -17.06 28.44
N GLU A 558 -6.08 -17.29 27.42
CA GLU A 558 -6.13 -18.56 26.68
C GLU A 558 -5.60 -18.38 25.25
N SER A 559 -5.27 -19.49 24.61
CA SER A 559 -4.86 -19.57 23.21
C SER A 559 -5.64 -20.67 22.49
N THR A 560 -5.76 -20.54 21.18
CA THR A 560 -6.31 -21.59 20.33
C THR A 560 -5.73 -21.47 18.92
N THR A 561 -6.09 -22.39 18.04
CA THR A 561 -5.75 -22.33 16.61
C THR A 561 -7.02 -22.50 15.81
N ILE A 562 -7.23 -21.63 14.82
CA ILE A 562 -8.27 -21.82 13.82
C ILE A 562 -7.65 -22.65 12.68
N GLU A 563 -8.07 -23.90 12.54
CA GLU A 563 -7.74 -24.71 11.36
C GLU A 563 -8.73 -24.36 10.24
N VAL A 564 -8.19 -23.76 9.17
CA VAL A 564 -8.93 -23.35 7.98
C VAL A 564 -8.69 -24.38 6.90
N THR A 565 -9.76 -25.01 6.41
CA THR A 565 -9.69 -25.99 5.32
C THR A 565 -10.48 -25.50 4.11
N VAL A 566 -9.85 -25.53 2.93
CA VAL A 566 -10.50 -25.34 1.63
C VAL A 566 -10.09 -26.48 0.70
N GLN A 567 -11.07 -27.25 0.22
CA GLN A 567 -10.81 -28.50 -0.52
C GLN A 567 -9.89 -29.45 0.27
N ASP A 568 -8.68 -29.71 -0.21
CA ASP A 568 -7.63 -30.51 0.44
C ASP A 568 -6.52 -29.66 1.09
N LYS A 569 -6.62 -28.33 1.04
CA LYS A 569 -5.63 -27.39 1.59
C LYS A 569 -6.01 -26.96 2.99
N VAL A 570 -5.02 -26.89 3.87
CA VAL A 570 -5.18 -26.55 5.28
C VAL A 570 -4.16 -25.47 5.63
N VAL A 571 -4.62 -24.40 6.28
CA VAL A 571 -3.77 -23.40 6.93
C VAL A 571 -4.24 -23.24 8.38
N ARG A 572 -3.31 -22.99 9.29
CA ARG A 572 -3.58 -22.84 10.72
C ARG A 572 -3.28 -21.42 11.14
N LEU A 573 -4.29 -20.74 11.69
CA LEU A 573 -4.18 -19.38 12.20
C LEU A 573 -4.11 -19.42 13.73
N PRO A 574 -2.94 -19.18 14.34
CA PRO A 574 -2.81 -19.09 15.78
C PRO A 574 -3.57 -17.88 16.33
N VAL A 575 -4.25 -18.07 17.46
CA VAL A 575 -5.04 -17.04 18.13
C VAL A 575 -4.68 -17.00 19.62
N THR A 576 -4.43 -15.82 20.15
CA THR A 576 -4.16 -15.61 21.58
C THR A 576 -5.01 -14.48 22.13
N ILE A 577 -5.43 -14.62 23.39
CA ILE A 577 -6.31 -13.65 24.04
C ILE A 577 -5.68 -13.16 25.34
N GLY A 578 -5.36 -11.88 25.38
CA GLY A 578 -4.67 -11.24 26.49
C GLY A 578 -3.19 -11.60 26.55
N LEU A 579 -2.53 -11.11 27.60
CA LEU A 579 -1.14 -11.41 27.88
C LEU A 579 -1.00 -12.00 29.28
N GLU A 580 -0.06 -12.92 29.45
CA GLU A 580 0.37 -13.45 30.74
C GLU A 580 1.64 -12.73 31.20
N THR A 581 1.67 -12.35 32.48
CA THR A 581 2.88 -11.79 33.11
C THR A 581 3.80 -12.92 33.56
N VAL A 582 5.05 -12.90 33.12
CA VAL A 582 6.11 -13.84 33.51
C VAL A 582 7.21 -13.08 34.24
N ASP A 583 7.58 -13.57 35.42
CA ASP A 583 8.67 -13.01 36.22
C ASP A 583 10.03 -13.44 35.63
N ILE A 584 10.89 -12.47 35.34
CA ILE A 584 12.24 -12.68 34.79
C ILE A 584 13.30 -12.58 35.88
N SER A 585 13.20 -11.57 36.73
CA SER A 585 14.13 -11.39 37.84
C SER A 585 13.50 -10.62 38.98
N GLU A 586 13.51 -11.21 40.17
CA GLU A 586 13.13 -10.56 41.43
C GLU A 586 14.26 -9.70 42.03
N PHE A 587 15.44 -9.63 41.38
CA PHE A 587 16.60 -8.87 41.86
C PHE A 587 17.09 -9.23 43.29
N GLU A 588 16.79 -10.44 43.77
CA GLU A 588 17.13 -10.91 45.12
C GLU A 588 18.64 -11.10 45.37
N THR A 589 19.46 -11.13 44.31
CA THR A 589 20.91 -11.29 44.37
C THR A 589 21.61 -10.47 43.30
N GLU A 590 22.86 -10.06 43.55
CA GLU A 590 23.72 -9.43 42.52
C GLU A 590 24.25 -10.44 41.47
N ASP A 591 24.08 -11.75 41.69
CA ASP A 591 24.51 -12.78 40.74
C ASP A 591 23.80 -12.61 39.39
N GLY A 592 24.57 -12.56 38.30
CA GLY A 592 24.06 -12.33 36.93
C GLY A 592 23.93 -10.86 36.54
N TRP A 593 24.24 -9.92 37.44
CA TRP A 593 24.24 -8.49 37.18
C TRP A 593 25.62 -7.87 37.40
N GLU A 594 26.00 -6.95 36.53
CA GLU A 594 27.16 -6.09 36.69
C GLU A 594 26.77 -4.64 36.43
N PHE A 595 27.63 -3.69 36.79
CA PHE A 595 27.44 -2.30 36.40
C PHE A 595 28.58 -1.78 35.54
N THR A 596 28.22 -0.99 34.55
CA THR A 596 29.17 -0.24 33.72
C THR A 596 28.75 1.23 33.63
N LYS A 597 29.59 2.06 33.02
CA LYS A 597 29.36 3.51 32.96
C LYS A 597 29.97 4.13 31.72
N TYR A 598 29.36 5.22 31.26
CA TYR A 598 29.86 6.00 30.13
C TYR A 598 29.64 7.50 30.36
N PRO A 599 30.64 8.37 30.12
CA PRO A 599 32.04 8.03 29.87
C PRO A 599 32.71 7.50 31.15
N ALA A 600 33.98 7.11 31.07
CA ALA A 600 34.70 6.53 32.21
C ALA A 600 34.71 7.39 33.49
N ASP A 601 34.55 8.71 33.34
CA ASP A 601 34.54 9.70 34.42
C ASP A 601 33.25 9.72 35.26
N VAL A 602 32.15 9.13 34.77
CA VAL A 602 30.88 9.05 35.51
C VAL A 602 31.08 8.29 36.83
N GLY A 603 30.53 8.79 37.93
CA GLY A 603 30.44 8.00 39.16
C GLY A 603 29.28 7.02 39.04
N ALA A 604 29.50 5.74 39.34
CA ALA A 604 28.42 4.75 39.41
C ALA A 604 28.77 3.67 40.44
N SER A 605 27.76 3.15 41.13
CA SER A 605 27.89 1.99 42.02
C SER A 605 26.60 1.17 42.04
N MET A 606 26.75 -0.13 42.26
CA MET A 606 25.66 -1.09 42.42
C MET A 606 25.73 -1.69 43.82
N GLU A 607 24.59 -1.83 44.49
CA GLU A 607 24.48 -2.46 45.81
C GLU A 607 23.12 -3.14 45.98
N LEU A 608 23.09 -4.33 46.58
CA LEU A 608 21.87 -4.99 47.02
C LEU A 608 21.26 -4.28 48.26
N VAL A 609 20.01 -3.84 48.16
CA VAL A 609 19.29 -3.09 49.20
C VAL A 609 17.91 -3.71 49.49
N GLU A 610 17.17 -3.15 50.45
CA GLU A 610 15.77 -3.52 50.70
C GLU A 610 14.90 -3.11 49.50
N GLY A 611 14.27 -4.10 48.86
CA GLY A 611 13.40 -3.94 47.70
C GLY A 611 11.94 -3.69 48.10
N ARG A 612 11.06 -3.75 47.10
CA ARG A 612 9.61 -3.71 47.25
C ARG A 612 9.09 -5.01 47.87
N ASN A 613 9.63 -6.15 47.42
CA ASN A 613 9.21 -7.50 47.84
C ASN A 613 10.38 -8.40 48.28
N GLY A 614 11.32 -7.87 49.05
CA GLY A 614 12.50 -8.63 49.47
C GLY A 614 13.74 -7.77 49.35
N ASN A 615 14.70 -8.19 48.54
CA ASN A 615 15.83 -7.35 48.16
C ASN A 615 15.59 -6.73 46.78
N GLY A 616 16.34 -5.69 46.44
CA GLY A 616 16.39 -5.12 45.10
C GLY A 616 17.78 -4.59 44.82
N ILE A 617 18.09 -4.32 43.54
CA ILE A 617 19.40 -3.78 43.17
C ILE A 617 19.30 -2.26 43.05
N GLN A 618 20.07 -1.55 43.88
CA GLN A 618 20.25 -0.10 43.77
C GLN A 618 21.40 0.23 42.83
N LEU A 619 21.12 1.04 41.82
CA LEU A 619 22.12 1.69 40.98
C LEU A 619 22.20 3.17 41.33
N SER A 620 23.34 3.60 41.88
CA SER A 620 23.63 5.01 42.16
C SER A 620 24.53 5.58 41.07
N TYR A 621 24.30 6.83 40.68
CA TYR A 621 25.06 7.50 39.62
C TYR A 621 25.35 8.97 39.93
N ASP A 622 26.46 9.47 39.39
CA ASP A 622 26.92 10.85 39.50
C ASP A 622 27.19 11.43 38.10
N PHE A 623 26.20 12.19 37.62
CA PHE A 623 26.23 12.88 36.34
C PHE A 623 26.78 14.31 36.45
N THR A 624 27.36 14.70 37.60
CA THR A 624 28.01 16.02 37.80
C THR A 624 29.47 16.08 37.30
N THR A 625 29.99 14.94 36.88
CA THR A 625 31.43 14.72 36.63
C THR A 625 31.90 15.13 35.24
N THR A 626 30.97 15.23 34.27
CA THR A 626 31.25 15.61 32.88
C THR A 626 30.00 16.18 32.20
N THR A 627 30.18 16.86 31.07
CA THR A 627 29.11 17.46 30.24
C THR A 627 28.83 16.69 28.95
N ALA A 628 29.49 15.55 28.74
CA ALA A 628 29.15 14.62 27.65
C ALA A 628 27.77 13.97 27.89
N THR A 629 27.34 13.01 27.06
CA THR A 629 26.23 12.11 27.43
C THR A 629 26.69 11.18 28.55
N ARG A 630 25.96 11.10 29.67
CA ARG A 630 26.33 10.31 30.86
C ARG A 630 25.31 9.21 31.07
N ALA A 631 25.77 8.00 31.33
CA ALA A 631 24.93 6.85 31.62
C ALA A 631 25.60 5.94 32.66
N ALA A 632 24.77 5.35 33.51
CA ALA A 632 25.16 4.26 34.39
C ALA A 632 24.31 3.05 34.04
N TYR A 633 24.93 1.91 33.74
CA TYR A 633 24.25 0.73 33.25
C TYR A 633 24.19 -0.34 34.32
N LEU A 634 23.01 -0.89 34.57
CA LEU A 634 22.81 -2.18 35.19
C LEU A 634 22.71 -3.22 34.06
N GLN A 635 23.67 -4.13 33.97
CA GLN A 635 23.87 -5.01 32.82
C GLN A 635 23.73 -6.48 33.23
N GLY A 636 23.00 -7.25 32.43
CA GLY A 636 22.97 -8.71 32.54
C GLY A 636 24.28 -9.32 32.05
N SER A 637 24.89 -10.18 32.86
CA SER A 637 26.12 -10.89 32.54
C SER A 637 26.06 -12.38 32.98
N PRO A 638 25.79 -13.32 32.05
CA PRO A 638 25.50 -13.11 30.63
C PRO A 638 24.15 -12.39 30.41
N MET A 639 23.90 -11.91 29.19
CA MET A 639 22.59 -11.30 28.85
C MET A 639 21.45 -12.27 29.21
N LEU A 640 20.37 -11.73 29.77
CA LEU A 640 19.25 -12.50 30.27
C LEU A 640 18.31 -12.88 29.13
N GLU A 641 18.13 -14.17 28.86
CA GLU A 641 17.19 -14.64 27.86
C GLU A 641 15.75 -14.46 28.34
N LEU A 642 14.91 -13.87 27.50
CA LEU A 642 13.50 -13.63 27.76
C LEU A 642 12.66 -14.80 27.19
N PRO A 643 11.63 -15.25 27.90
CA PRO A 643 10.79 -16.37 27.50
C PRO A 643 9.75 -15.96 26.46
N GLY A 644 9.54 -16.82 25.45
CA GLY A 644 8.42 -16.70 24.51
C GLY A 644 8.42 -15.39 23.69
N ASP A 645 7.27 -15.09 23.09
CA ASP A 645 7.04 -13.92 22.23
C ASP A 645 6.69 -12.67 23.05
N VAL A 646 7.67 -12.15 23.80
CA VAL A 646 7.49 -11.00 24.70
C VAL A 646 6.91 -9.79 23.96
N GLN A 647 5.74 -9.32 24.39
CA GLN A 647 5.09 -8.11 23.87
C GLN A 647 5.45 -6.86 24.67
N GLN A 648 5.66 -7.03 25.97
CA GLN A 648 6.00 -5.93 26.88
C GLN A 648 7.05 -6.34 27.88
N LEU A 649 7.94 -5.42 28.22
CA LEU A 649 8.91 -5.57 29.30
C LEU A 649 8.66 -4.48 30.34
N GLY A 650 8.60 -4.84 31.62
CA GLY A 650 8.41 -3.88 32.68
C GLY A 650 9.05 -4.30 34.00
N LEU A 651 9.20 -3.34 34.90
CA LEU A 651 9.81 -3.54 36.20
C LEU A 651 9.37 -2.47 37.20
N TRP A 652 9.50 -2.76 38.48
CA TRP A 652 9.31 -1.77 39.53
C TRP A 652 10.59 -0.96 39.75
N VAL A 653 10.44 0.36 39.82
CA VAL A 653 11.54 1.30 40.01
C VAL A 653 11.24 2.22 41.19
N HIS A 654 12.06 2.15 42.23
CA HIS A 654 12.08 3.14 43.29
C HIS A 654 13.01 4.29 42.90
N SER A 655 12.50 5.52 42.93
CA SER A 655 13.29 6.70 42.58
C SER A 655 13.36 7.73 43.71
N ASP A 656 14.39 8.57 43.65
CA ASP A 656 14.60 9.76 44.46
C ASP A 656 14.08 11.06 43.79
N GLY A 657 13.53 10.96 42.57
CA GLY A 657 12.89 12.05 41.83
C GLY A 657 13.84 12.96 41.08
N ASN A 658 15.07 12.52 40.80
CA ASN A 658 16.09 13.34 40.14
C ASN A 658 16.02 13.37 38.59
N GLY A 659 15.01 12.75 37.96
CA GLY A 659 14.63 13.03 36.56
C GLY A 659 15.51 12.41 35.46
N ALA A 660 16.22 11.30 35.71
CA ALA A 660 16.98 10.66 34.62
C ALA A 660 16.07 10.01 33.57
N TRP A 661 16.52 9.99 32.30
CA TRP A 661 15.85 9.25 31.23
C TRP A 661 16.17 7.76 31.38
N LEU A 662 15.17 6.90 31.60
CA LEU A 662 15.36 5.47 31.88
C LEU A 662 15.11 4.62 30.63
N ARG A 663 16.10 3.80 30.28
CA ARG A 663 16.10 3.02 29.03
C ARG A 663 16.54 1.58 29.26
N THR A 664 16.25 0.73 28.28
CA THR A 664 16.70 -0.66 28.22
C THR A 664 17.24 -1.00 26.84
N VAL A 665 18.13 -2.00 26.74
CA VAL A 665 18.61 -2.55 25.47
C VAL A 665 18.35 -4.05 25.40
N LEU A 666 17.70 -4.47 24.32
CA LEU A 666 17.48 -5.86 23.96
C LEU A 666 18.38 -6.25 22.79
N GLU A 667 18.76 -7.52 22.72
CA GLU A 667 19.45 -8.14 21.58
C GLU A 667 18.62 -9.34 21.13
N ASP A 668 18.22 -9.39 19.87
CA ASP A 668 17.39 -10.47 19.33
C ASP A 668 18.24 -11.66 18.83
N ALA A 669 17.60 -12.70 18.30
CA ALA A 669 18.31 -13.88 17.79
C ALA A 669 19.22 -13.61 16.58
N SER A 670 18.98 -12.52 15.84
CA SER A 670 19.83 -12.07 14.72
C SER A 670 21.05 -11.26 15.19
N GLY A 671 21.11 -10.90 16.48
CA GLY A 671 22.12 -10.00 17.04
C GLY A 671 21.76 -8.51 16.88
N THR A 672 20.55 -8.19 16.43
CA THR A 672 20.05 -6.82 16.30
C THR A 672 19.72 -6.24 17.67
N ARG A 673 20.11 -4.98 17.92
CA ARG A 673 19.94 -4.32 19.21
C ARG A 673 18.86 -3.26 19.18
N TYR A 674 17.91 -3.38 20.11
CA TYR A 674 16.77 -2.47 20.25
C TYR A 674 16.93 -1.67 21.53
N THR A 675 16.98 -0.34 21.43
CA THR A 675 17.05 0.55 22.60
C THR A 675 15.68 1.15 22.88
N LEU A 676 15.03 0.70 23.94
CA LEU A 676 13.66 1.09 24.29
C LEU A 676 13.65 2.06 25.48
N THR A 677 12.66 2.96 25.49
CA THR A 677 12.42 3.86 26.62
C THR A 677 11.47 3.20 27.61
N LEU A 678 11.86 3.15 28.88
CA LEU A 678 11.00 2.70 29.99
C LEU A 678 10.29 3.88 30.66
N ALA A 679 10.97 5.03 30.79
CA ALA A 679 10.37 6.28 31.23
C ALA A 679 11.19 7.46 30.68
N ASP A 680 10.52 8.42 30.04
CA ASP A 680 11.17 9.62 29.48
C ASP A 680 11.86 10.49 30.55
N GLU A 681 11.27 10.56 31.74
CA GLU A 681 11.84 11.23 32.90
C GLU A 681 11.43 10.51 34.19
N VAL A 682 12.40 10.19 35.06
CA VAL A 682 12.13 9.57 36.37
C VAL A 682 11.99 10.64 37.46
N ASP A 683 10.89 11.40 37.42
CA ASP A 683 10.60 12.55 38.29
C ASP A 683 9.80 12.22 39.57
N TRP A 684 9.44 10.95 39.77
CA TRP A 684 8.69 10.49 40.95
C TRP A 684 9.60 10.12 42.12
N THR A 685 9.00 10.09 43.32
CA THR A 685 9.63 9.54 44.52
C THR A 685 8.89 8.28 44.96
N GLY A 686 9.62 7.25 45.41
CA GLY A 686 9.02 5.97 45.78
C GLY A 686 8.93 4.99 44.61
N TRP A 687 8.18 3.91 44.81
CA TRP A 687 7.99 2.82 43.83
C TRP A 687 6.96 3.18 42.76
N GLN A 688 7.34 3.00 41.50
CA GLN A 688 6.43 3.04 40.35
C GLN A 688 6.76 1.89 39.39
N TYR A 689 5.74 1.29 38.80
CA TYR A 689 5.93 0.31 37.74
C TYR A 689 6.11 1.04 36.41
N VAL A 690 7.13 0.68 35.66
CA VAL A 690 7.39 1.21 34.32
C VAL A 690 7.42 0.06 33.33
N GLU A 691 6.88 0.27 32.13
CA GLU A 691 6.77 -0.75 31.09
C GLU A 691 7.00 -0.14 29.71
N THR A 692 7.43 -0.97 28.77
CA THR A 692 7.66 -0.60 27.37
C THR A 692 7.24 -1.74 26.45
N ASN A 693 6.72 -1.40 25.27
CA ASN A 693 6.36 -2.39 24.25
C ASN A 693 7.61 -2.80 23.47
N LEU A 694 7.70 -4.09 23.13
CA LEU A 694 8.70 -4.54 22.17
C LEU A 694 8.23 -4.21 20.75
N PRO A 695 9.15 -3.86 19.84
CA PRO A 695 8.80 -3.58 18.45
C PRO A 695 8.38 -4.86 17.73
N GLU A 696 7.42 -4.74 16.82
CA GLU A 696 7.03 -5.84 15.93
C GLU A 696 8.22 -6.30 15.07
N GLY A 697 8.25 -7.59 14.72
CA GLY A 697 9.30 -8.19 13.88
C GLY A 697 10.58 -8.63 14.62
N ILE A 698 10.65 -8.48 15.94
CA ILE A 698 11.80 -8.93 16.74
C ILE A 698 11.95 -10.47 16.67
N GLN A 699 13.19 -10.95 16.56
CA GLN A 699 13.47 -12.39 16.40
C GLN A 699 13.80 -13.07 17.75
N TYR A 700 13.11 -14.16 18.07
CA TYR A 700 13.32 -14.89 19.33
C TYR A 700 14.36 -16.03 19.20
N PRO A 701 15.14 -16.34 20.26
CA PRO A 701 15.05 -15.79 21.61
C PRO A 701 15.65 -14.38 21.73
N VAL A 702 14.94 -13.49 22.45
CA VAL A 702 15.39 -12.13 22.77
C VAL A 702 16.13 -12.14 24.10
N LYS A 703 17.20 -11.36 24.19
CA LYS A 703 18.03 -11.24 25.39
C LYS A 703 18.04 -9.80 25.89
N LEU A 704 17.73 -9.61 27.16
CA LEU A 704 17.93 -8.34 27.85
C LEU A 704 19.42 -8.14 28.12
N TRP A 705 19.98 -7.07 27.56
CA TRP A 705 21.37 -6.70 27.79
C TRP A 705 21.53 -5.79 29.00
N ARG A 706 20.83 -4.64 29.05
CA ARG A 706 21.06 -3.63 30.09
C ARG A 706 19.90 -2.67 30.29
N ILE A 707 19.72 -2.22 31.53
CA ILE A 707 18.79 -1.17 31.98
C ILE A 707 19.62 0.00 32.50
N TYR A 708 19.30 1.24 32.12
CA TYR A 708 20.15 2.37 32.45
C TYR A 708 19.45 3.73 32.50
N PRO A 709 19.70 4.55 33.54
CA PRO A 709 19.50 5.99 33.45
C PRO A 709 20.56 6.64 32.54
N VAL A 710 20.14 7.61 31.74
CA VAL A 710 21.00 8.44 30.89
C VAL A 710 20.60 9.91 30.97
N GLU A 711 21.58 10.81 30.87
CA GLU A 711 21.38 12.24 30.71
C GLU A 711 22.23 12.75 29.54
N THR A 712 21.60 13.50 28.64
CA THR A 712 22.20 14.01 27.41
C THR A 712 22.32 15.54 27.42
N ASP A 713 21.57 16.26 28.27
CA ASP A 713 21.72 17.69 28.43
C ASP A 713 23.01 18.00 29.22
N PRO A 714 23.95 18.76 28.64
CA PRO A 714 25.16 19.18 29.36
C PRO A 714 24.87 20.08 30.57
N ASN A 715 23.70 20.77 30.62
CA ASN A 715 23.36 21.72 31.67
C ASN A 715 22.70 21.09 32.91
N SER A 716 22.09 19.91 32.75
CA SER A 716 21.49 19.15 33.84
C SER A 716 22.59 18.39 34.57
N GLN A 717 22.97 18.77 35.79
CA GLN A 717 24.10 18.17 36.52
C GLN A 717 23.64 17.75 37.92
N TYR A 718 23.49 16.44 38.15
CA TYR A 718 22.94 15.90 39.38
C TYR A 718 23.48 14.49 39.68
N THR A 719 23.21 14.03 40.90
CA THR A 719 23.44 12.65 41.34
C THR A 719 22.09 12.02 41.62
N GLY A 720 21.93 10.73 41.40
CA GLY A 720 20.69 10.03 41.72
C GLY A 720 20.90 8.56 42.05
N SER A 721 19.85 7.93 42.55
CA SER A 721 19.78 6.49 42.80
C SER A 721 18.45 5.91 42.38
N LEU A 722 18.48 4.78 41.69
CA LEU A 722 17.31 3.98 41.34
C LEU A 722 17.43 2.59 41.96
N ILE A 723 16.35 2.06 42.53
CA ILE A 723 16.28 0.67 42.97
C ILE A 723 15.36 -0.08 42.00
N PHE A 724 15.85 -1.17 41.44
CA PHE A 724 15.12 -2.02 40.51
C PHE A 724 14.65 -3.29 41.24
N ASP A 725 13.39 -3.65 41.02
CA ASP A 725 12.75 -4.83 41.60
C ASP A 725 11.70 -5.41 40.61
N ASP A 726 11.33 -6.68 40.76
CA ASP A 726 10.24 -7.33 40.03
C ASP A 726 10.30 -7.09 38.50
N LEU A 727 11.39 -7.47 37.81
CA LEU A 727 11.48 -7.45 36.35
C LEU A 727 10.59 -8.54 35.77
N THR A 728 9.62 -8.13 34.96
CA THR A 728 8.64 -9.00 34.33
C THR A 728 8.53 -8.72 32.84
N VAL A 729 7.98 -9.69 32.12
CA VAL A 729 7.56 -9.56 30.74
C VAL A 729 6.10 -9.96 30.61
N LYS A 730 5.41 -9.41 29.61
CA LYS A 730 4.10 -9.91 29.21
C LYS A 730 4.25 -10.65 27.89
N VAL A 731 3.84 -11.92 27.88
CA VAL A 731 3.89 -12.81 26.71
C VAL A 731 2.46 -13.23 26.37
N PRO A 732 2.15 -13.49 25.10
CA PRO A 732 0.90 -14.16 24.79
C PRO A 732 0.92 -15.58 25.38
N PRO A 733 -0.24 -16.15 25.75
CA PRO A 733 -0.34 -17.55 26.10
C PRO A 733 0.26 -18.42 24.99
N ALA A 734 0.95 -19.50 25.38
CA ALA A 734 1.58 -20.39 24.41
C ALA A 734 0.53 -21.02 23.49
N VAL A 735 0.72 -20.94 22.17
CA VAL A 735 -0.06 -21.70 21.20
C VAL A 735 0.65 -23.03 20.96
N ASP A 736 -0.09 -24.12 20.76
CA ASP A 736 0.48 -25.38 20.30
C ASP A 736 1.35 -25.14 19.05
N GLU A 737 2.55 -25.76 19.00
CA GLU A 737 3.45 -25.62 17.85
C GLU A 737 2.72 -26.03 16.56
N VAL A 738 2.44 -25.04 15.71
CA VAL A 738 1.99 -25.29 14.34
C VAL A 738 3.18 -25.88 13.60
N GLU A 739 3.07 -27.15 13.18
CA GLU A 739 4.09 -27.79 12.34
C GLU A 739 4.41 -26.86 11.16
N SER A 740 5.70 -26.56 10.98
CA SER A 740 6.14 -25.70 9.87
C SER A 740 5.75 -26.36 8.55
N GLU A 741 5.09 -25.61 7.66
CA GLU A 741 4.73 -26.10 6.34
C GLU A 741 5.97 -26.64 5.59
N GLU A 742 5.82 -27.81 4.96
CA GLU A 742 6.87 -28.36 4.10
C GLU A 742 7.09 -27.44 2.90
N VAL A 743 8.31 -26.93 2.74
CA VAL A 743 8.68 -26.09 1.60
C VAL A 743 8.63 -26.94 0.33
N THR A 744 7.70 -26.61 -0.57
CA THR A 744 7.64 -27.23 -1.90
C THR A 744 8.66 -26.54 -2.82
N PRO A 745 9.67 -27.25 -3.35
CA PRO A 745 10.65 -26.65 -4.26
C PRO A 745 10.00 -26.13 -5.55
N ASP A 746 10.30 -24.90 -5.94
CA ASP A 746 9.89 -24.34 -7.24
C ASP A 746 10.79 -24.89 -8.36
N SER A 747 10.19 -25.26 -9.50
CA SER A 747 10.91 -25.82 -10.65
C SER A 747 11.90 -24.88 -11.33
N LEU A 748 11.83 -23.58 -11.04
CA LEU A 748 12.76 -22.59 -11.57
C LEU A 748 14.17 -22.81 -10.99
N ILE A 749 14.29 -23.18 -9.71
CA ILE A 749 15.57 -23.56 -9.11
C ILE A 749 15.86 -25.01 -9.49
N VAL A 750 16.96 -25.22 -10.19
CA VAL A 750 17.31 -26.54 -10.70
C VAL A 750 17.85 -27.41 -9.57
N GLU A 751 17.24 -28.59 -9.41
CA GLU A 751 17.63 -29.63 -8.46
C GLU A 751 17.90 -30.94 -9.21
N ASN A 752 18.95 -31.66 -8.83
CA ASN A 752 19.37 -32.94 -9.41
C ASN A 752 19.64 -32.95 -10.92
N GLU A 753 19.77 -31.77 -11.52
CA GLU A 753 20.15 -31.53 -12.90
C GLU A 753 20.98 -30.23 -12.98
N GLY A 754 21.66 -30.00 -14.10
CA GLY A 754 22.28 -28.70 -14.38
C GLY A 754 21.43 -27.91 -15.38
N ILE A 755 21.74 -26.61 -15.55
CA ILE A 755 21.09 -25.79 -16.59
C ILE A 755 21.16 -26.49 -17.96
N GLY A 756 20.00 -26.57 -18.64
CA GLY A 756 19.88 -27.23 -19.94
C GLY A 756 20.89 -26.73 -20.98
N LYS A 757 21.49 -27.65 -21.75
CA LYS A 757 22.57 -27.35 -22.71
C LYS A 757 22.17 -26.45 -23.88
N ASP A 758 20.88 -26.33 -24.13
CA ASP A 758 20.26 -25.49 -25.15
C ASP A 758 19.99 -24.05 -24.68
N ARG A 759 20.23 -23.76 -23.40
CA ARG A 759 20.06 -22.44 -22.80
C ARG A 759 21.37 -21.67 -22.80
N TRP A 760 21.28 -20.36 -23.01
CA TRP A 760 22.41 -19.46 -22.78
C TRP A 760 22.39 -18.96 -21.34
N LYS A 761 23.54 -18.50 -20.84
CA LYS A 761 23.75 -18.25 -19.40
C LYS A 761 24.16 -16.82 -19.09
N PHE A 762 23.71 -16.31 -17.95
CA PHE A 762 24.22 -15.08 -17.33
C PHE A 762 24.30 -15.26 -15.81
N ALA A 763 25.23 -14.57 -15.16
CA ALA A 763 25.43 -14.68 -13.71
C ALA A 763 24.97 -13.41 -12.98
N VAL A 764 24.52 -13.58 -11.72
CA VAL A 764 24.16 -12.49 -10.81
C VAL A 764 24.95 -12.62 -9.51
N LEU A 765 25.49 -11.49 -9.04
CA LEU A 765 26.27 -11.34 -7.81
C LEU A 765 25.80 -10.07 -7.08
N ASN A 766 25.70 -10.09 -5.75
CA ASN A 766 25.30 -8.93 -4.92
C ASN A 766 25.84 -9.07 -3.49
N ASP A 767 25.70 -8.00 -2.70
CA ASP A 767 25.95 -8.00 -1.25
C ASP A 767 27.34 -8.52 -0.84
N SER A 768 28.36 -8.14 -1.62
CA SER A 768 29.75 -8.43 -1.22
C SER A 768 30.19 -7.50 -0.10
N GLN A 769 29.75 -6.23 -0.14
CA GLN A 769 29.99 -5.16 0.84
C GLN A 769 31.43 -5.16 1.38
N PHE A 770 32.40 -5.03 0.48
CA PHE A 770 33.81 -4.86 0.88
C PHE A 770 34.25 -3.39 0.86
N VAL A 771 35.35 -3.10 1.57
CA VAL A 771 35.95 -1.76 1.66
C VAL A 771 37.42 -1.78 1.25
N ALA A 772 37.89 -0.69 0.63
CA ALA A 772 39.28 -0.52 0.22
C ALA A 772 40.25 -0.51 1.41
N ASP A 773 39.81 -0.03 2.57
CA ASP A 773 40.60 0.02 3.81
C ASP A 773 40.92 -1.37 4.38
N SER A 774 40.22 -2.42 3.94
CA SER A 774 40.43 -3.81 4.38
C SER A 774 40.50 -4.77 3.18
N PRO A 775 41.52 -4.64 2.30
CA PRO A 775 41.57 -5.33 1.01
C PRO A 775 41.80 -6.85 1.11
N ASN A 776 42.03 -7.37 2.33
CA ASN A 776 42.19 -8.80 2.61
C ASN A 776 41.09 -9.33 3.55
N SER A 777 39.99 -8.60 3.73
CA SER A 777 38.86 -9.05 4.55
C SER A 777 38.26 -10.35 4.01
N GLN A 778 37.47 -11.03 4.86
CA GLN A 778 36.72 -12.21 4.45
C GLN A 778 35.79 -11.91 3.26
N GLN A 779 35.12 -10.74 3.28
CA GLN A 779 34.25 -10.27 2.21
C GLN A 779 34.99 -10.18 0.86
N VAL A 780 36.18 -9.57 0.83
CA VAL A 780 36.98 -9.47 -0.40
C VAL A 780 37.40 -10.85 -0.89
N GLN A 781 37.82 -11.75 0.02
CA GLN A 781 38.25 -13.10 -0.35
C GLN A 781 37.09 -13.92 -0.94
N MET A 782 35.89 -13.78 -0.37
CA MET A 782 34.68 -14.44 -0.85
C MET A 782 34.23 -13.88 -2.20
N ALA A 783 34.19 -12.56 -2.35
CA ALA A 783 33.88 -11.92 -3.63
C ALA A 783 34.84 -12.38 -4.75
N ARG A 784 36.16 -12.38 -4.48
CA ARG A 784 37.16 -12.88 -5.43
C ARG A 784 36.97 -14.36 -5.77
N LYS A 785 36.62 -15.19 -4.79
CA LYS A 785 36.31 -16.61 -5.01
C LYS A 785 35.09 -16.78 -5.91
N ALA A 786 33.98 -16.09 -5.59
CA ALA A 786 32.76 -16.11 -6.39
C ALA A 786 33.03 -15.65 -7.84
N LEU A 787 33.76 -14.56 -8.04
CA LEU A 787 34.13 -14.06 -9.38
C LEU A 787 34.92 -15.10 -10.19
N ARG A 788 35.88 -15.80 -9.56
CA ARG A 788 36.62 -16.89 -10.23
C ARG A 788 35.74 -18.08 -10.59
N GLU A 789 34.82 -18.46 -9.69
CA GLU A 789 33.85 -19.52 -9.96
C GLU A 789 32.91 -19.13 -11.11
N ILE A 790 32.44 -17.87 -11.14
CA ILE A 790 31.63 -17.31 -12.24
C ILE A 790 32.41 -17.38 -13.57
N VAL A 791 33.67 -16.93 -13.57
CA VAL A 791 34.53 -17.00 -14.77
C VAL A 791 34.71 -18.44 -15.25
N ALA A 792 34.84 -19.41 -14.34
CA ALA A 792 34.93 -20.82 -14.71
C ALA A 792 33.66 -21.38 -15.36
N GLN A 793 32.48 -20.79 -15.09
CA GLN A 793 31.22 -21.20 -15.69
C GLN A 793 30.91 -20.55 -17.06
N ASP A 794 31.77 -19.62 -17.53
CA ASP A 794 31.70 -18.98 -18.86
C ASP A 794 30.30 -18.41 -19.22
N PRO A 795 29.71 -17.52 -18.39
CA PRO A 795 28.47 -16.83 -18.74
C PRO A 795 28.68 -15.81 -19.87
N GLU A 796 27.60 -15.44 -20.55
CA GLU A 796 27.63 -14.41 -21.61
C GLU A 796 27.87 -12.99 -21.05
N PHE A 797 27.50 -12.75 -19.79
CA PHE A 797 27.78 -11.53 -19.02
C PHE A 797 27.49 -11.76 -17.52
N LEU A 798 27.99 -10.85 -16.68
CA LEU A 798 27.74 -10.77 -15.25
C LEU A 798 26.91 -9.52 -14.94
N VAL A 799 25.92 -9.66 -14.07
CA VAL A 799 25.24 -8.53 -13.43
C VAL A 799 25.65 -8.46 -11.96
N ILE A 800 26.14 -7.29 -11.54
CA ILE A 800 26.34 -6.96 -10.14
C ILE A 800 25.11 -6.15 -9.71
N ASN A 801 24.28 -6.74 -8.86
CA ASN A 801 22.99 -6.17 -8.48
C ASN A 801 23.08 -5.50 -7.10
N GLY A 802 23.88 -4.44 -7.00
CA GLY A 802 24.07 -3.61 -5.82
C GLY A 802 24.98 -4.19 -4.74
N ASP A 803 25.37 -3.31 -3.81
CA ASP A 803 26.12 -3.58 -2.59
C ASP A 803 27.43 -4.36 -2.82
N LEU A 804 28.18 -3.99 -3.85
CA LEU A 804 29.53 -4.53 -4.05
C LEU A 804 30.49 -3.92 -3.01
N VAL A 805 30.35 -2.62 -2.76
CA VAL A 805 31.10 -1.86 -1.75
C VAL A 805 30.24 -1.62 -0.51
N ASP A 806 30.84 -1.27 0.62
CA ASP A 806 30.11 -1.03 1.89
C ASP A 806 29.94 0.45 2.24
N THR A 807 30.95 1.30 1.94
CA THR A 807 31.03 2.68 2.47
C THR A 807 30.95 3.80 1.44
N ALA A 808 30.87 3.48 0.15
CA ALA A 808 30.74 4.42 -0.98
C ALA A 808 31.79 5.54 -1.06
N TRP A 809 32.99 5.35 -0.50
CA TRP A 809 34.08 6.30 -0.72
C TRP A 809 34.68 6.07 -2.12
N GLU A 810 35.30 7.11 -2.70
CA GLU A 810 35.93 7.04 -4.03
C GLU A 810 36.90 5.85 -4.12
N GLU A 811 37.70 5.65 -3.07
CA GLU A 811 38.66 4.56 -2.98
C GLU A 811 38.01 3.17 -3.01
N ASP A 812 36.79 3.02 -2.47
CA ASP A 812 36.05 1.76 -2.50
C ASP A 812 35.67 1.38 -3.93
N PHE A 813 35.23 2.36 -4.74
CA PHE A 813 34.85 2.14 -6.13
C PHE A 813 36.07 1.88 -7.03
N GLU A 814 37.17 2.60 -6.81
CA GLU A 814 38.44 2.32 -7.49
C GLU A 814 38.93 0.90 -7.18
N PHE A 815 38.85 0.49 -5.91
CA PHE A 815 39.24 -0.85 -5.48
C PHE A 815 38.29 -1.93 -6.03
N ALA A 816 36.99 -1.69 -6.02
CA ALA A 816 36.01 -2.57 -6.64
C ALA A 816 36.31 -2.77 -8.13
N LYS A 817 36.59 -1.68 -8.86
CA LYS A 817 37.01 -1.74 -10.25
C LYS A 817 38.30 -2.56 -10.42
N GLN A 818 39.29 -2.37 -9.56
CA GLN A 818 40.51 -3.18 -9.57
C GLN A 818 40.21 -4.67 -9.38
N VAL A 819 39.37 -5.05 -8.41
CA VAL A 819 38.98 -6.44 -8.15
C VAL A 819 38.32 -7.05 -9.39
N LEU A 820 37.39 -6.34 -10.02
CA LEU A 820 36.71 -6.79 -11.24
C LEU A 820 37.68 -6.95 -12.42
N ASP A 821 38.56 -5.98 -12.64
CA ASP A 821 39.57 -6.03 -13.70
C ASP A 821 40.58 -7.20 -13.48
N GLU A 822 40.90 -7.53 -12.22
CA GLU A 822 41.81 -8.62 -11.86
C GLU A 822 41.19 -10.02 -11.99
N GLU A 823 39.97 -10.20 -11.49
CA GLU A 823 39.33 -11.52 -11.43
C GLU A 823 38.52 -11.86 -12.68
N VAL A 824 37.86 -10.87 -13.30
CA VAL A 824 37.02 -11.04 -14.50
C VAL A 824 37.75 -10.61 -15.76
N GLY A 825 38.38 -9.42 -15.73
CA GLY A 825 39.07 -8.84 -16.90
C GLY A 825 38.17 -8.76 -18.14
N ASP A 826 38.68 -9.19 -19.29
CA ASP A 826 37.95 -9.15 -20.57
C ASP A 826 37.14 -10.44 -20.87
N ALA A 827 36.88 -11.29 -19.85
CA ALA A 827 36.20 -12.57 -20.06
C ALA A 827 34.79 -12.41 -20.64
N PHE A 828 33.99 -11.49 -20.07
CA PHE A 828 32.64 -11.14 -20.51
C PHE A 828 32.25 -9.75 -19.99
N PRO A 829 31.21 -9.10 -20.55
CA PRO A 829 30.71 -7.81 -20.07
C PRO A 829 30.18 -7.87 -18.63
N ILE A 830 30.35 -6.78 -17.89
CA ILE A 830 29.81 -6.57 -16.54
C ILE A 830 28.81 -5.42 -16.60
N TYR A 831 27.61 -5.64 -16.06
CA TYR A 831 26.63 -4.59 -15.81
C TYR A 831 26.50 -4.42 -14.30
N TYR A 832 26.71 -3.21 -13.78
CA TYR A 832 26.69 -2.94 -12.35
C TYR A 832 25.63 -1.88 -12.04
N THR A 833 24.59 -2.32 -11.31
CA THR A 833 23.50 -1.48 -10.81
C THR A 833 23.75 -1.18 -9.33
N PRO A 834 23.54 0.06 -8.84
CA PRO A 834 23.78 0.39 -7.44
C PRO A 834 22.66 -0.10 -6.51
N GLY A 835 23.07 -0.47 -5.30
CA GLY A 835 22.26 -0.67 -4.11
C GLY A 835 22.44 0.51 -3.14
N ASN A 836 21.94 0.36 -1.92
CA ASN A 836 21.99 1.44 -0.93
C ASN A 836 23.40 1.67 -0.38
N HIS A 837 24.26 0.65 -0.36
CA HIS A 837 25.65 0.84 0.08
C HIS A 837 26.50 1.62 -0.92
N GLU A 838 26.04 1.82 -2.15
CA GLU A 838 26.68 2.71 -3.13
C GLU A 838 26.44 4.21 -2.86
N ILE A 839 25.57 4.58 -1.90
CA ILE A 839 25.32 5.98 -1.53
C ILE A 839 25.62 6.32 -0.05
N VAL A 840 25.93 5.33 0.80
CA VAL A 840 26.10 5.51 2.27
C VAL A 840 27.08 6.63 2.64
N GLY A 841 28.19 6.74 1.92
CA GLY A 841 29.26 7.72 2.18
C GLY A 841 28.86 9.16 1.82
N SER A 842 28.84 9.49 0.53
CA SER A 842 28.55 10.84 0.01
C SER A 842 27.08 11.25 0.13
N GLY A 843 26.16 10.29 0.28
CA GLY A 843 24.71 10.51 0.14
C GLY A 843 24.24 10.65 -1.30
N SER A 844 25.11 10.38 -2.29
CA SER A 844 24.82 10.47 -3.74
C SER A 844 25.63 9.44 -4.53
N LEU A 845 25.20 9.14 -5.76
CA LEU A 845 25.92 8.26 -6.68
C LEU A 845 27.09 8.92 -7.42
N ASP A 846 27.51 10.13 -7.04
CA ASP A 846 28.54 10.87 -7.79
C ASP A 846 29.86 10.09 -7.91
N ASN A 847 30.34 9.51 -6.80
CA ASN A 847 31.55 8.69 -6.76
C ASN A 847 31.42 7.41 -7.61
N PHE A 848 30.25 6.77 -7.55
CA PHE A 848 29.93 5.58 -8.35
C PHE A 848 29.97 5.91 -9.84
N LEU A 849 29.30 6.99 -10.25
CA LEU A 849 29.19 7.42 -11.65
C LEU A 849 30.54 7.89 -12.21
N GLU A 850 31.44 8.41 -11.38
CA GLU A 850 32.81 8.76 -11.81
C GLU A 850 33.61 7.53 -12.27
N VAL A 851 33.41 6.38 -11.62
CA VAL A 851 34.15 5.14 -11.93
C VAL A 851 33.43 4.26 -12.96
N PHE A 852 32.11 4.08 -12.84
CA PHE A 852 31.33 3.13 -13.64
C PHE A 852 30.48 3.77 -14.74
N GLY A 853 30.23 5.09 -14.67
CA GLY A 853 29.60 5.88 -15.73
C GLY A 853 28.08 5.74 -15.88
N GLU A 854 27.50 4.58 -15.61
CA GLU A 854 26.07 4.29 -15.79
C GLU A 854 25.53 3.54 -14.55
N ASN A 855 24.36 3.95 -14.05
CA ASN A 855 23.68 3.34 -12.90
C ASN A 855 22.45 2.50 -13.28
N ARG A 856 22.00 2.55 -14.54
CA ARG A 856 20.88 1.75 -15.04
C ARG A 856 21.12 1.34 -16.49
N TYR A 857 20.49 0.24 -16.92
CA TYR A 857 20.72 -0.31 -18.25
C TYR A 857 19.43 -0.87 -18.86
N THR A 858 19.21 -0.65 -20.16
CA THR A 858 18.21 -1.38 -20.94
C THR A 858 18.85 -1.93 -22.21
N PHE A 859 18.84 -3.25 -22.38
CA PHE A 859 19.43 -3.90 -23.55
C PHE A 859 18.74 -5.23 -23.91
N ASP A 860 18.85 -5.63 -25.17
CA ASP A 860 18.32 -6.90 -25.65
C ASP A 860 19.45 -7.92 -25.85
N HIS A 861 19.35 -9.10 -25.24
CA HIS A 861 20.26 -10.23 -25.45
C HIS A 861 19.46 -11.48 -25.84
N LYS A 862 19.76 -12.05 -27.01
CA LYS A 862 19.16 -13.31 -27.52
C LYS A 862 17.64 -13.40 -27.33
N ARG A 863 16.90 -12.32 -27.66
CA ARG A 863 15.43 -12.19 -27.57
C ARG A 863 14.88 -11.98 -26.16
N THR A 864 15.72 -11.77 -25.17
CA THR A 864 15.35 -11.33 -23.83
C THR A 864 15.74 -9.86 -23.66
N ARG A 865 14.83 -9.05 -23.15
CA ARG A 865 15.13 -7.67 -22.74
C ARG A 865 15.52 -7.63 -21.28
N PHE A 866 16.65 -6.99 -20.99
CA PHE A 866 17.14 -6.71 -19.65
C PHE A 866 16.86 -5.25 -19.31
N ILE A 867 16.32 -5.01 -18.12
CA ILE A 867 16.03 -3.68 -17.57
C ILE A 867 16.59 -3.67 -16.15
N LEU A 868 17.69 -2.96 -15.94
CA LEU A 868 18.42 -2.86 -14.68
C LEU A 868 18.16 -1.48 -14.10
N LEU A 869 17.60 -1.41 -12.90
CA LEU A 869 17.04 -0.21 -12.28
C LEU A 869 17.79 0.18 -11.00
N ASP A 870 17.98 1.48 -10.81
CA ASP A 870 18.60 2.07 -9.64
C ASP A 870 17.58 2.16 -8.49
N SER A 871 17.85 1.43 -7.41
CA SER A 871 17.06 1.46 -6.17
C SER A 871 17.90 1.92 -4.97
N SER A 872 18.99 2.64 -5.19
CA SER A 872 19.97 3.00 -4.15
C SER A 872 19.38 3.73 -2.95
N THR A 873 18.27 4.45 -3.11
CA THR A 873 17.57 5.12 -1.99
C THR A 873 16.55 4.23 -1.27
N GLY A 874 16.42 2.95 -1.64
CA GLY A 874 15.35 2.06 -1.19
C GLY A 874 14.00 2.29 -1.91
N SER A 875 13.99 3.07 -3.00
CA SER A 875 12.83 3.33 -3.86
C SER A 875 13.29 3.73 -5.26
N PHE A 876 12.58 3.28 -6.29
CA PHE A 876 12.89 3.66 -7.68
C PHE A 876 12.58 5.14 -7.92
N ARG A 877 11.47 5.65 -7.37
CA ARG A 877 11.03 7.04 -7.46
C ARG A 877 12.05 8.01 -6.89
N THR A 878 12.56 7.75 -5.69
CA THR A 878 13.48 8.68 -5.03
C THR A 878 14.92 8.53 -5.52
N SER A 879 15.26 7.40 -6.15
CA SER A 879 16.53 7.22 -6.86
C SER A 879 16.54 8.02 -8.18
N ASP A 880 15.57 7.74 -9.05
CA ASP A 880 15.31 8.50 -10.29
C ASP A 880 13.93 8.16 -10.84
N PHE A 881 12.96 9.06 -10.75
CA PHE A 881 11.61 8.80 -11.25
C PHE A 881 11.55 8.52 -12.76
N ASP A 882 12.47 9.06 -13.56
CA ASP A 882 12.46 8.87 -15.01
C ASP A 882 12.61 7.40 -15.41
N GLN A 883 13.26 6.59 -14.58
CA GLN A 883 13.47 5.17 -14.85
C GLN A 883 12.16 4.37 -14.82
N LEU A 884 11.16 4.79 -14.04
CA LEU A 884 9.86 4.11 -13.98
C LEU A 884 9.08 4.28 -15.29
N ILE A 885 9.24 5.44 -15.92
CA ILE A 885 8.66 5.72 -17.24
C ILE A 885 9.39 4.89 -18.30
N GLU A 886 10.73 4.89 -18.27
CA GLU A 886 11.56 4.08 -19.16
C GLU A 886 11.23 2.58 -19.03
N LEU A 887 10.97 2.10 -17.80
CA LEU A 887 10.52 0.73 -17.54
C LEU A 887 9.18 0.46 -18.21
N LYS A 888 8.16 1.29 -17.97
CA LYS A 888 6.83 1.10 -18.56
C LYS A 888 6.88 1.11 -20.08
N GLU A 889 7.59 2.06 -20.68
CA GLU A 889 7.81 2.12 -22.12
C GLU A 889 8.52 0.87 -22.66
N SER A 890 9.54 0.40 -21.94
CA SER A 890 10.31 -0.80 -22.30
C SER A 890 9.48 -2.08 -22.24
N LEU A 891 8.59 -2.20 -21.25
CA LEU A 891 7.63 -3.31 -21.15
C LEU A 891 6.60 -3.27 -22.28
N ASN A 892 6.04 -2.09 -22.59
CA ASN A 892 5.06 -1.92 -23.66
C ASN A 892 5.67 -2.23 -25.05
N ASP A 893 6.90 -1.77 -25.33
CA ASP A 893 7.61 -2.17 -26.55
C ASP A 893 7.89 -3.67 -26.55
N ALA A 894 8.40 -4.22 -25.45
CA ALA A 894 8.69 -5.65 -25.35
C ALA A 894 7.44 -6.51 -25.54
N ALA A 895 6.26 -6.08 -25.09
CA ALA A 895 5.01 -6.81 -25.22
C ALA A 895 4.60 -6.96 -26.69
N THR A 896 4.68 -5.88 -27.46
CA THR A 896 4.26 -5.84 -28.88
C THR A 896 5.37 -6.27 -29.86
N ASN A 897 6.63 -6.21 -29.46
CA ASN A 897 7.77 -6.53 -30.32
C ASN A 897 7.95 -8.06 -30.49
N PRO A 898 7.83 -8.61 -31.72
CA PRO A 898 7.91 -10.05 -31.94
C PRO A 898 9.34 -10.62 -31.80
N LYS A 899 10.37 -9.76 -31.79
CA LYS A 899 11.76 -10.15 -31.57
C LYS A 899 12.06 -10.40 -30.10
N ILE A 900 11.26 -9.85 -29.19
CA ILE A 900 11.39 -10.05 -27.75
C ILE A 900 10.41 -11.16 -27.32
N LYS A 901 10.91 -12.06 -26.48
CA LYS A 901 10.19 -13.22 -25.95
C LYS A 901 10.11 -13.20 -24.44
N ASN A 902 11.06 -12.57 -23.77
CA ASN A 902 11.11 -12.50 -22.32
C ASN A 902 11.63 -11.13 -21.86
N VAL A 903 11.32 -10.76 -20.63
CA VAL A 903 11.89 -9.62 -19.91
C VAL A 903 12.52 -10.10 -18.60
N VAL A 904 13.66 -9.52 -18.25
CA VAL A 904 14.31 -9.68 -16.95
C VAL A 904 14.47 -8.28 -16.38
N VAL A 905 13.83 -8.03 -15.24
CA VAL A 905 13.96 -6.76 -14.51
C VAL A 905 14.81 -7.01 -13.27
N LEU A 906 15.75 -6.11 -13.00
CA LEU A 906 16.59 -6.19 -11.81
C LEU A 906 16.56 -4.85 -11.07
N GLY A 907 16.42 -4.93 -9.76
CA GLY A 907 16.66 -3.84 -8.81
C GLY A 907 17.33 -4.42 -7.58
N HIS A 908 18.15 -3.65 -6.86
CA HIS A 908 18.84 -4.17 -5.68
C HIS A 908 17.85 -4.57 -4.57
N HIS A 909 16.88 -3.70 -4.26
CA HIS A 909 15.86 -3.98 -3.25
C HIS A 909 14.75 -4.90 -3.79
N PRO A 910 14.35 -5.97 -3.07
CA PRO A 910 13.17 -6.75 -3.41
C PRO A 910 11.87 -5.96 -3.34
N THR A 911 10.88 -6.33 -4.16
CA THR A 911 9.51 -5.85 -3.97
C THR A 911 8.88 -6.46 -2.71
N ARG A 912 9.30 -7.65 -2.29
CA ARG A 912 8.83 -8.36 -1.08
C ARG A 912 10.02 -8.96 -0.34
N ASP A 913 10.20 -8.58 0.92
CA ASP A 913 11.23 -9.17 1.77
C ASP A 913 10.72 -10.53 2.26
N PRO A 914 11.44 -11.63 2.02
CA PRO A 914 11.03 -12.95 2.51
C PRO A 914 11.22 -13.13 4.02
N LEU A 915 11.86 -12.17 4.70
CA LEU A 915 12.09 -12.21 6.13
C LEU A 915 10.95 -11.50 6.89
N PRO A 916 10.55 -12.01 8.07
CA PRO A 916 9.45 -11.41 8.85
C PRO A 916 9.61 -9.93 9.19
N THR A 917 10.85 -9.43 9.20
CA THR A 917 11.17 -8.03 9.52
C THR A 917 10.74 -7.05 8.44
N ASN A 918 10.61 -7.47 7.18
CA ASN A 918 10.31 -6.59 6.06
C ASN A 918 11.25 -5.37 5.89
N ASN A 919 12.47 -5.43 6.42
CA ASN A 919 13.41 -4.30 6.42
C ASN A 919 14.16 -4.15 5.10
N SER A 920 14.13 -5.19 4.26
CA SER A 920 14.97 -5.28 3.06
C SER A 920 14.22 -4.94 1.76
N GLN A 921 12.91 -4.74 1.82
CA GLN A 921 12.10 -4.46 0.64
C GLN A 921 12.10 -2.98 0.26
N LEU A 922 11.58 -2.67 -0.94
CA LEU A 922 11.24 -1.31 -1.33
C LEU A 922 10.39 -0.63 -0.25
N SER A 923 10.83 0.57 0.13
CA SER A 923 10.25 1.36 1.22
C SER A 923 8.82 1.85 0.92
N ASP A 924 8.49 2.05 -0.35
CA ASP A 924 7.16 2.44 -0.83
C ASP A 924 6.41 1.20 -1.32
N ARG A 925 5.43 0.72 -0.54
CA ARG A 925 4.72 -0.54 -0.83
C ARG A 925 3.85 -0.45 -2.08
N LYS A 926 3.23 0.70 -2.34
CA LYS A 926 2.46 0.93 -3.56
C LYS A 926 3.36 0.98 -4.78
N GLU A 927 4.58 1.52 -4.65
CA GLU A 927 5.58 1.44 -5.72
C GLU A 927 5.93 -0.02 -6.02
N ALA A 928 6.13 -0.85 -5.00
CA ALA A 928 6.41 -2.27 -5.17
C ALA A 928 5.25 -2.99 -5.92
N GLU A 929 4.01 -2.74 -5.48
CA GLU A 929 2.80 -3.27 -6.12
C GLU A 929 2.64 -2.81 -7.57
N LEU A 930 2.99 -1.55 -7.87
CA LEU A 930 2.96 -1.03 -9.24
C LEU A 930 3.91 -1.80 -10.17
N ILE A 931 5.13 -2.13 -9.70
CA ILE A 931 6.07 -2.97 -10.46
C ILE A 931 5.50 -4.37 -10.64
N GLU A 932 4.91 -4.93 -9.59
CA GLU A 932 4.29 -6.26 -9.64
C GLU A 932 3.17 -6.33 -10.67
N ASN A 933 2.26 -5.36 -10.64
CA ASN A 933 1.17 -5.21 -11.58
C ASN A 933 1.66 -5.03 -13.02
N TRP A 934 2.71 -4.24 -13.27
CA TRP A 934 3.25 -4.07 -14.62
C TRP A 934 3.88 -5.31 -15.21
N LEU A 935 4.58 -6.11 -14.40
CA LEU A 935 5.16 -7.36 -14.88
C LEU A 935 4.07 -8.41 -15.14
N THR A 936 3.05 -8.46 -14.30
CA THR A 936 1.85 -9.28 -14.51
C THR A 936 1.12 -8.86 -15.79
N ASP A 937 0.80 -7.57 -15.94
CA ASP A 937 0.16 -7.03 -17.14
C ASP A 937 0.98 -7.25 -18.39
N PHE A 938 2.31 -7.15 -18.32
CA PHE A 938 3.19 -7.50 -19.42
C PHE A 938 2.97 -8.96 -19.85
N ARG A 939 2.93 -9.91 -18.91
CA ARG A 939 2.64 -11.32 -19.23
C ARG A 939 1.26 -11.47 -19.87
N GLU A 940 0.26 -10.79 -19.34
CA GLU A 940 -1.12 -10.87 -19.83
C GLU A 940 -1.28 -10.28 -21.24
N THR A 941 -0.81 -9.06 -21.46
CA THR A 941 -0.97 -8.33 -22.73
C THR A 941 -0.10 -8.90 -23.85
N SER A 942 1.03 -9.52 -23.51
CA SER A 942 1.97 -10.12 -24.47
C SER A 942 1.64 -11.56 -24.88
N ASN A 943 0.52 -12.12 -24.37
CA ASN A 943 0.13 -13.51 -24.59
C ASN A 943 1.17 -14.51 -24.05
N GLY A 944 1.62 -14.28 -22.81
CA GLY A 944 2.42 -15.23 -22.03
C GLY A 944 3.93 -15.17 -22.29
N LYS A 945 4.49 -14.01 -22.66
CA LYS A 945 5.96 -13.84 -22.67
C LYS A 945 6.52 -14.00 -21.26
N GLY A 946 7.75 -14.49 -21.14
CA GLY A 946 8.41 -14.67 -19.86
C GLY A 946 8.72 -13.34 -19.18
N ALA A 947 8.52 -13.26 -17.86
CA ALA A 947 8.95 -12.14 -17.02
C ALA A 947 9.51 -12.69 -15.71
N ILE A 948 10.53 -12.04 -15.17
CA ILE A 948 11.13 -12.32 -13.86
C ILE A 948 11.70 -11.03 -13.27
N TYR A 949 11.59 -10.88 -11.95
CA TYR A 949 12.25 -9.82 -11.19
C TYR A 949 13.35 -10.43 -10.31
N LEU A 950 14.53 -9.84 -10.31
CA LEU A 950 15.69 -10.30 -9.53
C LEU A 950 16.18 -9.19 -8.59
N SER A 951 16.45 -9.55 -7.33
CA SER A 951 16.91 -8.64 -6.28
C SER A 951 17.97 -9.25 -5.35
N GLY A 952 18.61 -8.42 -4.53
CA GLY A 952 19.54 -8.82 -3.46
C GLY A 952 19.05 -8.30 -2.10
N HIS A 953 19.94 -7.67 -1.34
CA HIS A 953 19.70 -6.88 -0.12
C HIS A 953 19.19 -7.63 1.11
N ALA A 954 18.26 -8.58 0.97
CA ALA A 954 17.75 -9.38 2.11
C ALA A 954 18.72 -10.48 2.56
N HIS A 955 19.85 -10.65 1.86
CA HIS A 955 20.90 -11.64 2.13
C HIS A 955 20.39 -13.07 2.40
N THR A 956 19.32 -13.45 1.69
CA THR A 956 18.77 -14.80 1.75
C THR A 956 18.32 -15.20 0.36
N VAL A 957 18.54 -16.46 -0.01
CA VAL A 957 18.01 -16.98 -1.28
C VAL A 957 16.53 -17.27 -1.08
N HIS A 958 15.69 -16.59 -1.86
CA HIS A 958 14.24 -16.84 -1.85
C HIS A 958 13.66 -16.69 -3.23
N LEU A 959 12.61 -17.46 -3.52
CA LEU A 959 11.85 -17.38 -4.75
C LEU A 959 10.38 -17.48 -4.41
N GLU A 960 9.62 -16.48 -4.85
CA GLU A 960 8.17 -16.44 -4.77
C GLU A 960 7.60 -16.22 -6.18
N ARG A 961 6.38 -16.70 -6.44
CA ARG A 961 5.62 -16.33 -7.63
C ARG A 961 4.46 -15.43 -7.22
N VAL A 962 4.41 -14.23 -7.78
CA VAL A 962 3.36 -13.24 -7.53
C VAL A 962 2.63 -13.00 -8.84
N GLU A 963 1.34 -13.35 -8.89
CA GLU A 963 0.46 -13.07 -10.04
C GLU A 963 1.02 -13.59 -11.39
N GLY A 964 1.67 -14.75 -11.34
CA GLY A 964 2.30 -15.38 -12.49
C GLY A 964 3.75 -14.99 -12.72
N VAL A 965 4.33 -14.01 -12.03
CA VAL A 965 5.72 -13.57 -12.23
C VAL A 965 6.61 -14.11 -11.09
N PRO A 966 7.74 -14.78 -11.38
CA PRO A 966 8.71 -15.13 -10.35
C PRO A 966 9.51 -13.90 -9.88
N TYR A 967 9.66 -13.77 -8.55
CA TYR A 967 10.46 -12.78 -7.84
C TYR A 967 11.52 -13.53 -7.06
N MET A 968 12.80 -13.32 -7.41
CA MET A 968 13.91 -14.04 -6.80
C MET A 968 14.85 -13.08 -6.08
N VAL A 969 15.04 -13.30 -4.77
CA VAL A 969 16.15 -12.74 -4.02
C VAL A 969 17.36 -13.65 -4.19
N THR A 970 18.44 -13.13 -4.77
CA THR A 970 19.71 -13.83 -4.91
C THR A 970 20.55 -13.66 -3.63
N GLY A 971 21.24 -14.74 -3.25
CA GLY A 971 21.99 -14.80 -2.00
C GLY A 971 23.15 -13.81 -1.94
N SER A 972 23.62 -13.53 -0.72
CA SER A 972 24.76 -12.63 -0.50
C SER A 972 26.08 -13.30 -0.85
N ALA A 973 26.99 -12.56 -1.49
CA ALA A 973 28.32 -13.05 -1.85
C ALA A 973 29.44 -12.64 -0.88
N GLY A 974 29.12 -11.96 0.23
CA GLY A 974 30.13 -11.57 1.21
C GLY A 974 29.61 -11.12 2.56
N LYS A 975 28.53 -10.34 2.60
CA LYS A 975 27.92 -9.87 3.85
C LYS A 975 27.09 -10.97 4.51
N SER A 976 27.12 -11.04 5.85
CA SER A 976 26.44 -12.08 6.62
C SER A 976 24.97 -12.26 6.20
N PRO A 977 24.50 -13.50 5.96
CA PRO A 977 23.10 -13.79 5.70
C PRO A 977 22.20 -13.35 6.86
N TYR A 978 21.00 -12.86 6.54
CA TYR A 978 19.99 -12.46 7.52
C TYR A 978 18.99 -13.60 7.82
N GLY A 979 18.71 -14.45 6.82
CA GLY A 979 17.83 -15.61 6.97
C GLY A 979 18.47 -16.78 7.71
N SER A 980 17.64 -17.74 8.14
CA SER A 980 18.16 -18.98 8.73
C SER A 980 18.85 -19.84 7.65
N PRO A 981 19.89 -20.62 7.99
CA PRO A 981 20.60 -21.46 7.03
C PRO A 981 19.69 -22.42 6.23
N ALA A 982 18.63 -22.94 6.86
CA ALA A 982 17.66 -23.83 6.22
C ALA A 982 16.69 -23.12 5.25
N LYS A 983 16.56 -21.79 5.33
CA LYS A 983 15.64 -20.97 4.53
C LYS A 983 16.39 -19.99 3.61
N GLY A 984 17.52 -20.40 3.05
CA GLY A 984 18.30 -19.60 2.10
C GLY A 984 19.37 -18.70 2.72
N GLY A 985 19.57 -18.75 4.04
CA GLY A 985 20.55 -17.95 4.78
C GLY A 985 21.99 -18.46 4.66
N PHE A 986 22.54 -18.47 3.45
CA PHE A 986 23.91 -18.88 3.16
C PHE A 986 24.52 -18.00 2.07
N TYR A 987 25.85 -18.01 1.94
CA TYR A 987 26.53 -17.23 0.93
C TYR A 987 26.43 -17.88 -0.44
N ALA A 988 26.04 -17.15 -1.48
CA ALA A 988 25.85 -17.71 -2.81
C ALA A 988 25.99 -16.66 -3.92
N TRP A 989 26.12 -17.17 -5.13
CA TRP A 989 25.86 -16.43 -6.36
C TRP A 989 24.94 -17.29 -7.24
N THR A 990 24.23 -16.69 -8.19
CA THR A 990 23.22 -17.42 -8.97
C THR A 990 23.54 -17.38 -10.46
N MET A 991 23.53 -18.55 -11.10
CA MET A 991 23.61 -18.68 -12.55
C MET A 991 22.20 -18.84 -13.13
N PHE A 992 21.87 -18.07 -14.15
CA PHE A 992 20.59 -18.18 -14.85
C PHE A 992 20.76 -18.77 -16.24
N GLY A 993 19.85 -19.66 -16.62
CA GLY A 993 19.77 -20.30 -17.93
C GLY A 993 18.49 -19.93 -18.67
N VAL A 994 18.60 -19.26 -19.81
CA VAL A 994 17.44 -18.77 -20.57
C VAL A 994 17.27 -19.51 -21.90
N ASP A 995 16.05 -19.99 -22.14
CA ASP A 995 15.61 -20.44 -23.46
C ASP A 995 15.21 -19.22 -24.32
N PRO A 996 15.87 -18.97 -25.48
CA PRO A 996 15.53 -17.87 -26.39
C PRO A 996 14.33 -18.18 -27.32
N THR A 997 13.80 -19.39 -27.26
CA THR A 997 12.70 -19.92 -28.09
C THR A 997 11.57 -20.56 -27.28
N PRO A 998 11.19 -20.02 -26.11
CA PRO A 998 10.20 -20.68 -25.29
C PRO A 998 8.89 -20.71 -26.08
N MET A 999 8.18 -21.83 -26.01
CA MET A 999 6.77 -21.82 -26.35
C MET A 999 6.08 -21.00 -25.25
N PRO A 1000 5.47 -19.85 -25.57
CA PRO A 1000 4.79 -19.06 -24.55
C PRO A 1000 3.79 -19.97 -23.83
N GLU A 1001 3.84 -19.97 -22.50
CA GLU A 1001 2.80 -20.61 -21.71
C GLU A 1001 1.47 -19.99 -22.14
N LYS A 1002 0.52 -20.82 -22.57
CA LYS A 1002 -0.80 -20.28 -22.93
C LYS A 1002 -1.42 -19.76 -21.64
N MET A 1003 -1.82 -18.49 -21.65
CA MET A 1003 -2.46 -17.71 -20.56
C MET A 1003 -3.67 -18.35 -19.82
N PHE A 1004 -4.07 -19.58 -20.11
CA PHE A 1004 -5.39 -20.11 -19.71
C PHE A 1004 -5.28 -21.49 -19.02
N GLY A 1005 -4.94 -21.47 -17.73
CA GLY A 1005 -4.97 -22.65 -16.85
C GLY A 1005 -3.70 -23.51 -16.88
N PRO A 1006 -3.51 -24.41 -15.88
CA PRO A 1006 -2.35 -25.26 -15.80
C PRO A 1006 -2.58 -26.45 -16.73
N GLU A 1007 -2.13 -26.41 -17.98
CA GLU A 1007 -2.10 -27.62 -18.81
C GLU A 1007 -0.73 -27.82 -19.46
N SER A 1008 -0.07 -28.87 -18.96
CA SER A 1008 1.25 -29.42 -19.30
C SER A 1008 2.39 -28.41 -19.28
N SER A 1009 2.80 -27.97 -18.09
CA SER A 1009 4.24 -27.88 -17.86
C SER A 1009 4.77 -29.31 -17.86
N ASP A 1010 5.02 -29.87 -19.05
CA ASP A 1010 6.09 -30.85 -19.15
C ASP A 1010 7.28 -30.21 -18.41
N LYS A 1011 7.99 -30.98 -17.58
CA LYS A 1011 9.10 -30.52 -16.71
C LYS A 1011 10.19 -29.67 -17.42
N ASN A 1012 10.09 -29.43 -18.72
CA ASN A 1012 10.97 -28.68 -19.59
C ASN A 1012 10.38 -27.36 -20.16
N SER A 1013 9.25 -26.83 -19.65
CA SER A 1013 8.58 -25.65 -20.27
C SER A 1013 8.99 -24.28 -19.73
N ASP A 1014 9.67 -24.18 -18.58
CA ASP A 1014 10.06 -22.88 -18.01
C ASP A 1014 11.11 -22.17 -18.90
N TRP A 1015 10.85 -20.93 -19.30
CA TRP A 1015 11.76 -20.18 -20.18
C TRP A 1015 13.08 -19.77 -19.49
N VAL A 1016 13.11 -19.80 -18.16
CA VAL A 1016 14.27 -19.49 -17.32
C VAL A 1016 14.50 -20.60 -16.28
N GLN A 1017 15.76 -20.84 -15.95
CA GLN A 1017 16.22 -21.73 -14.89
C GLN A 1017 17.24 -20.96 -14.03
N ALA A 1018 17.27 -21.21 -12.73
CA ALA A 1018 18.27 -20.71 -11.80
C ALA A 1018 19.05 -21.87 -11.17
N GLU A 1019 20.36 -21.75 -11.16
CA GLU A 1019 21.26 -22.63 -10.42
C GLU A 1019 21.88 -21.79 -9.30
N VAL A 1020 21.42 -22.01 -8.07
CA VAL A 1020 21.88 -21.31 -6.87
C VAL A 1020 23.17 -21.98 -6.41
N ARG A 1021 24.29 -21.27 -6.50
CA ARG A 1021 25.63 -21.82 -6.28
C ARG A 1021 26.21 -21.30 -4.98
N PRO A 1022 26.17 -22.08 -3.87
CA PRO A 1022 26.68 -21.62 -2.59
C PRO A 1022 28.21 -21.52 -2.61
N ILE A 1023 28.81 -20.54 -1.94
CA ILE A 1023 30.27 -20.38 -1.88
C ILE A 1023 30.85 -21.38 -0.86
N LEU A 1024 30.91 -22.66 -1.25
CA LEU A 1024 31.23 -23.79 -0.38
C LEU A 1024 32.73 -23.91 -0.10
N GLU A 1025 33.11 -24.33 1.11
CA GLU A 1025 34.46 -24.81 1.48
C GLU A 1025 34.56 -26.34 1.51
N ASP A 1026 33.50 -27.02 1.95
CA ASP A 1026 33.40 -28.49 2.02
C ASP A 1026 31.93 -28.94 2.02
N ILE A 1027 31.69 -30.24 1.79
CA ILE A 1027 30.37 -30.88 1.90
C ILE A 1027 30.49 -32.10 2.84
N SER A 1028 29.55 -32.25 3.75
CA SER A 1028 29.40 -33.48 4.55
C SER A 1028 28.07 -34.17 4.27
N ILE A 1029 28.02 -35.48 4.54
CA ILE A 1029 26.84 -36.33 4.35
C ILE A 1029 26.61 -37.12 5.64
N ASP A 1030 25.37 -37.15 6.11
CA ASP A 1030 24.93 -37.91 7.28
C ASP A 1030 23.89 -38.95 6.88
N GLY A 1031 24.01 -40.14 7.47
CA GLY A 1031 23.17 -41.28 7.15
C GLY A 1031 23.69 -42.58 7.76
N PRO A 1032 22.87 -43.64 7.84
CA PRO A 1032 23.30 -44.91 8.38
C PRO A 1032 24.28 -45.63 7.44
N GLY A 1033 25.32 -46.24 7.99
CA GLY A 1033 26.23 -47.12 7.22
C GLY A 1033 25.59 -48.45 6.80
N SER A 1034 24.44 -48.81 7.36
CA SER A 1034 23.69 -50.03 7.03
C SER A 1034 22.17 -49.87 7.27
N ILE A 1035 21.33 -50.49 6.45
CA ILE A 1035 19.86 -50.46 6.54
C ILE A 1035 19.26 -51.84 6.19
N SER A 1036 18.19 -52.29 6.85
CA SER A 1036 17.58 -53.59 6.55
C SER A 1036 16.66 -53.51 5.33
N VAL A 1037 16.52 -54.60 4.56
CA VAL A 1037 15.54 -54.66 3.46
C VAL A 1037 14.12 -54.39 3.96
N GLY A 1038 13.45 -53.44 3.32
CA GLY A 1038 12.10 -52.98 3.65
C GLY A 1038 12.06 -51.82 4.63
N GLU A 1039 13.21 -51.36 5.16
CA GLU A 1039 13.31 -50.16 5.99
C GLU A 1039 13.55 -48.91 5.14
N THR A 1040 13.19 -47.78 5.73
CA THR A 1040 13.46 -46.44 5.23
C THR A 1040 14.37 -45.72 6.22
N ALA A 1041 15.35 -44.97 5.73
CA ALA A 1041 16.18 -44.06 6.53
C ALA A 1041 16.31 -42.69 5.84
N THR A 1042 16.59 -41.65 6.62
CA THR A 1042 16.87 -40.31 6.10
C THR A 1042 18.37 -40.15 5.87
N ILE A 1043 18.74 -39.64 4.71
CA ILE A 1043 20.09 -39.19 4.35
C ILE A 1043 20.03 -37.68 4.16
N SER A 1044 20.94 -36.95 4.79
CA SER A 1044 21.06 -35.50 4.64
C SER A 1044 22.47 -35.11 4.24
N ALA A 1045 22.61 -33.95 3.60
CA ALA A 1045 23.89 -33.34 3.29
C ALA A 1045 23.95 -31.93 3.87
N GLU A 1046 25.14 -31.51 4.27
CA GLU A 1046 25.40 -30.15 4.77
C GLU A 1046 26.50 -29.50 3.95
N GLY A 1047 26.31 -28.22 3.63
CA GLY A 1047 27.34 -27.36 3.05
C GLY A 1047 28.05 -26.57 4.14
N HIS A 1048 29.37 -26.45 4.05
CA HIS A 1048 30.19 -25.68 4.98
C HIS A 1048 30.80 -24.47 4.28
N GLN A 1049 30.77 -23.30 4.92
CA GLN A 1049 31.26 -22.03 4.36
C GLN A 1049 32.16 -21.28 5.37
N ALA A 1050 32.86 -20.26 4.85
CA ALA A 1050 33.71 -19.39 5.65
C ALA A 1050 32.94 -18.79 6.84
N GLY A 1051 33.62 -18.65 7.99
CA GLY A 1051 33.01 -18.16 9.22
C GLY A 1051 32.27 -19.23 10.05
N ASN A 1052 32.48 -20.52 9.76
CA ASN A 1052 31.81 -21.66 10.39
C ASN A 1052 30.28 -21.69 10.15
N LEU A 1053 29.83 -21.16 9.02
CA LEU A 1053 28.43 -21.27 8.61
C LEU A 1053 28.21 -22.66 7.99
N THR A 1054 27.29 -23.42 8.57
CA THR A 1054 26.83 -24.72 8.04
C THR A 1054 25.35 -24.62 7.74
N PHE A 1055 24.92 -25.19 6.60
CA PHE A 1055 23.54 -25.14 6.15
C PHE A 1055 23.13 -26.48 5.50
N PRO A 1056 21.84 -26.87 5.54
CA PRO A 1056 21.35 -28.02 4.79
C PRO A 1056 21.60 -27.82 3.29
N LEU A 1057 22.30 -28.76 2.66
CA LEU A 1057 22.57 -28.72 1.23
C LEU A 1057 21.38 -29.31 0.46
N SER A 1058 20.31 -28.51 0.42
CA SER A 1058 19.03 -28.77 -0.23
C SER A 1058 18.43 -27.46 -0.72
N TYR A 1059 17.30 -27.51 -1.43
CA TYR A 1059 16.53 -26.33 -1.83
C TYR A 1059 16.46 -25.30 -0.68
N PRO A 1060 16.75 -24.00 -0.94
CA PRO A 1060 16.95 -23.39 -2.27
C PRO A 1060 18.38 -23.46 -2.82
N ALA A 1061 19.33 -24.17 -2.17
CA ALA A 1061 20.65 -24.42 -2.74
C ALA A 1061 20.57 -25.54 -3.79
N SER A 1062 21.03 -25.26 -5.02
CA SER A 1062 21.05 -26.28 -6.07
C SER A 1062 21.99 -27.42 -5.69
N VAL A 1063 21.42 -28.62 -5.56
CA VAL A 1063 22.13 -29.85 -5.22
C VAL A 1063 21.79 -30.97 -6.20
N SER A 1064 22.76 -31.84 -6.47
CA SER A 1064 22.55 -33.03 -7.29
C SER A 1064 22.97 -34.29 -6.56
N TRP A 1065 22.08 -35.27 -6.53
CA TRP A 1065 22.34 -36.59 -5.99
C TRP A 1065 22.55 -37.60 -7.11
N GLU A 1066 23.66 -38.34 -7.02
CA GLU A 1066 24.00 -39.47 -7.87
C GLU A 1066 24.08 -40.74 -7.03
N GLY A 1067 23.87 -41.90 -7.65
CA GLY A 1067 23.91 -43.18 -6.97
C GLY A 1067 24.55 -44.28 -7.81
N SER A 1068 24.90 -45.40 -7.19
CA SER A 1068 25.33 -46.60 -7.93
C SER A 1068 24.24 -47.05 -8.93
N GLU A 1069 24.62 -47.80 -9.98
CA GLU A 1069 23.70 -48.16 -11.09
C GLU A 1069 22.39 -48.85 -10.67
N ASP A 1070 22.35 -49.39 -9.46
CA ASP A 1070 21.23 -50.09 -8.84
C ASP A 1070 20.42 -49.25 -7.83
N VAL A 1071 20.71 -47.95 -7.69
CA VAL A 1071 19.88 -46.98 -6.95
C VAL A 1071 19.04 -46.16 -7.93
N PHE A 1072 17.75 -46.01 -7.65
CA PHE A 1072 16.92 -45.06 -8.35
C PHE A 1072 16.78 -43.77 -7.53
N ILE A 1073 17.12 -42.64 -8.11
CA ILE A 1073 16.96 -41.32 -7.49
C ILE A 1073 15.82 -40.61 -8.21
N GLY A 1074 14.84 -40.12 -7.47
CA GLY A 1074 13.72 -39.37 -8.05
C GLY A 1074 12.53 -39.22 -7.11
N THR A 1075 11.42 -38.71 -7.65
CA THR A 1075 10.21 -38.38 -6.88
C THR A 1075 8.93 -38.87 -7.56
N GLY A 1076 7.80 -38.85 -6.84
CA GLY A 1076 6.45 -39.10 -7.36
C GLY A 1076 6.24 -40.49 -7.97
N ASP A 1077 5.40 -40.57 -9.01
CA ASP A 1077 5.02 -41.84 -9.67
C ASP A 1077 6.22 -42.63 -10.21
N ALA A 1078 7.29 -41.95 -10.62
CA ALA A 1078 8.50 -42.60 -11.09
C ALA A 1078 9.24 -43.32 -9.94
N LEU A 1079 9.28 -42.71 -8.77
CA LEU A 1079 9.81 -43.31 -7.53
C LEU A 1079 8.97 -44.53 -7.11
N GLU A 1080 7.64 -44.41 -7.10
CA GLU A 1080 6.75 -45.53 -6.75
C GLU A 1080 6.81 -46.68 -7.76
N SER A 1081 6.93 -46.35 -9.05
CA SER A 1081 7.20 -47.33 -10.11
C SER A 1081 8.56 -48.01 -9.93
N ALA A 1082 9.59 -47.27 -9.52
CA ALA A 1082 10.91 -47.82 -9.24
C ALA A 1082 10.89 -48.78 -8.05
N LYS A 1083 10.23 -48.40 -6.94
CA LYS A 1083 10.01 -49.24 -5.75
C LYS A 1083 9.38 -50.59 -6.10
N SER A 1084 8.38 -50.58 -6.99
CA SER A 1084 7.65 -51.79 -7.40
C SER A 1084 8.29 -52.58 -8.55
N SER A 1085 9.26 -52.00 -9.28
CA SER A 1085 9.87 -52.61 -10.48
C SER A 1085 10.69 -53.87 -10.20
N GLY A 1086 11.18 -54.04 -8.97
CA GLY A 1086 12.14 -55.08 -8.63
C GLY A 1086 13.46 -54.97 -9.38
N LYS A 1087 13.80 -53.80 -9.95
CA LYS A 1087 15.07 -53.56 -10.65
C LYS A 1087 16.16 -53.06 -9.70
N TYR A 1088 15.82 -52.16 -8.80
CA TYR A 1088 16.76 -51.43 -7.93
C TYR A 1088 17.00 -52.14 -6.59
N THR A 1089 18.15 -51.86 -5.99
CA THR A 1089 18.55 -52.27 -4.64
C THR A 1089 18.03 -51.28 -3.59
N ALA A 1090 17.95 -50.00 -3.94
CA ALA A 1090 17.30 -48.96 -3.15
C ALA A 1090 16.68 -47.87 -4.04
N THR A 1091 15.81 -47.07 -3.45
CA THR A 1091 15.28 -45.83 -4.04
C THR A 1091 15.54 -44.67 -3.09
N PHE A 1092 15.97 -43.53 -3.61
CA PHE A 1092 16.24 -42.32 -2.84
C PHE A 1092 15.42 -41.15 -3.35
N ASN A 1093 14.72 -40.47 -2.43
CA ASN A 1093 14.00 -39.24 -2.70
C ASN A 1093 14.88 -38.05 -2.27
N PRO A 1094 15.41 -37.26 -3.22
CA PRO A 1094 16.33 -36.17 -2.90
C PRO A 1094 15.64 -34.95 -2.29
N VAL A 1095 14.30 -34.86 -2.31
CA VAL A 1095 13.56 -33.72 -1.76
C VAL A 1095 13.45 -33.81 -0.24
N ASN A 1096 13.16 -35.01 0.29
CA ASN A 1096 13.00 -35.24 1.73
C ASN A 1096 14.14 -36.10 2.32
N GLY A 1097 15.14 -36.46 1.52
CA GLY A 1097 16.26 -37.30 1.94
C GLY A 1097 15.90 -38.76 2.21
N GLU A 1098 14.74 -39.25 1.77
CA GLU A 1098 14.26 -40.58 2.12
C GLU A 1098 14.89 -41.69 1.25
N LEU A 1099 15.66 -42.57 1.86
CA LEU A 1099 16.22 -43.79 1.26
C LEU A 1099 15.40 -45.02 1.67
N THR A 1100 14.75 -45.68 0.71
CA THR A 1100 14.06 -46.96 0.92
C THR A 1100 14.91 -48.14 0.42
N ALA A 1101 15.19 -49.10 1.30
CA ALA A 1101 15.95 -50.31 0.98
C ALA A 1101 15.04 -51.41 0.40
N LEU A 1102 15.38 -51.93 -0.78
CA LEU A 1102 14.53 -52.89 -1.52
C LEU A 1102 15.14 -54.29 -1.61
N LYS A 1103 16.46 -54.42 -1.66
CA LYS A 1103 17.17 -55.71 -1.75
C LYS A 1103 18.54 -55.65 -1.10
N ASN A 1104 19.04 -56.81 -0.68
CA ASN A 1104 20.39 -56.92 -0.16
C ASN A 1104 21.43 -56.52 -1.20
N GLY A 1105 22.41 -55.71 -0.79
CA GLY A 1105 23.46 -55.20 -1.66
C GLY A 1105 24.26 -54.08 -1.01
N TRP A 1106 25.26 -53.60 -1.72
CA TRP A 1106 25.99 -52.39 -1.35
C TRP A 1106 25.58 -51.30 -2.34
N ILE A 1107 25.18 -50.15 -1.81
CA ILE A 1107 24.87 -48.97 -2.61
C ILE A 1107 25.84 -47.85 -2.26
N GLN A 1108 26.05 -46.95 -3.20
CA GLN A 1108 26.75 -45.68 -2.96
C GLN A 1108 25.80 -44.54 -3.33
N LEU A 1109 25.74 -43.52 -2.49
CA LEU A 1109 25.12 -42.23 -2.78
C LEU A 1109 26.19 -41.15 -2.77
N GLU A 1110 26.21 -40.31 -3.79
CA GLU A 1110 27.10 -39.16 -3.93
C GLU A 1110 26.25 -37.89 -4.03
N VAL A 1111 26.58 -36.88 -3.24
CA VAL A 1111 26.00 -35.54 -3.33
C VAL A 1111 27.00 -34.62 -4.00
N LEU A 1112 26.54 -33.81 -4.95
CA LEU A 1112 27.31 -32.84 -5.70
C LEU A 1112 26.65 -31.47 -5.59
N SER A 1113 27.45 -30.45 -5.28
CA SER A 1113 27.06 -29.06 -5.44
C SER A 1113 28.27 -28.26 -5.90
N ASN A 1114 28.08 -27.42 -6.92
CA ASN A 1114 29.15 -26.78 -7.67
C ASN A 1114 30.19 -27.79 -8.22
N GLU A 1115 31.45 -27.64 -7.82
CA GLU A 1115 32.55 -28.56 -8.17
C GLU A 1115 32.91 -29.53 -7.02
N MET A 1116 32.17 -29.48 -5.91
CA MET A 1116 32.42 -30.30 -4.72
C MET A 1116 31.47 -31.48 -4.61
N LYS A 1117 31.98 -32.54 -3.97
CA LYS A 1117 31.26 -33.81 -3.84
C LYS A 1117 31.60 -34.55 -2.56
N ALA A 1118 30.61 -35.22 -1.98
CA ALA A 1118 30.76 -36.13 -0.85
C ALA A 1118 29.97 -37.41 -1.14
N HIS A 1119 30.39 -38.55 -0.59
CA HIS A 1119 29.69 -39.83 -0.79
C HIS A 1119 29.58 -40.64 0.49
N ILE A 1120 28.56 -41.49 0.53
CA ILE A 1120 28.33 -42.47 1.59
C ILE A 1120 28.09 -43.85 0.96
N ASP A 1121 28.74 -44.88 1.52
CA ASP A 1121 28.52 -46.26 1.17
C ASP A 1121 27.59 -46.90 2.22
N ILE A 1122 26.52 -47.57 1.76
CA ILE A 1122 25.49 -48.13 2.64
C ILE A 1122 25.31 -49.63 2.33
N GLU A 1123 25.40 -50.46 3.37
CA GLU A 1123 25.11 -51.89 3.28
C GLU A 1123 23.61 -52.16 3.51
N ILE A 1124 22.96 -52.86 2.58
CA ILE A 1124 21.57 -53.28 2.70
C ILE A 1124 21.52 -54.75 3.10
N GLU A 1125 20.99 -55.03 4.30
CA GLU A 1125 20.99 -56.35 4.97
C GLU A 1125 19.66 -57.11 4.92
#